data_AF-A0A938KIR3-F1
#
_entry.id   AF-A0A938KIR3-F1
#
_cell.length_a   1.000
_cell.length_b   1.000
_cell.length_c   1.000
_cell.angle_alpha   90.00
_cell.angle_beta   90.00
_cell.angle_gamma   90.00
#
_symmetry.space_group_name_H-M   'P 1'
#
loop_
_entity.id
_entity.type
_entity.pdbx_description
1 polymer ?
#
loop_
_entity_poly.entity_id
_entity_poly.type
_entity_poly.pdbx_seq_one_letter_code
_entity_poly.pdbx_strand_id
1 'polypeptide(L)'
;MHPPCRRWLWSTDLLPALWLILCLGCLPSSAPAAGAAPKPFAIPAAAAEVTLETFSDQAGAQVIYLIDDVRGVVTRPVQGSLAVREALEQLVAGTGLGVVQDEKTGAFVVRRGRNGPPPAVATESRANTSSPAMKNTLRARLTAAFAAFTAAALSAQTVTPNPAASEPGRDDPVTMSPFQVSTSRDVGFVATASFAGGRMKTDLKDTPLAYSVLTKEFLDALAITDTEAAMEWAVNSYQQRGDASDKISNLDGGTRTRVRGVITKMLRNFFELGQPSDVYANDRVDFARGTNALLIGNGGLGGATILMTKQAMFDKRKGELAATISDQGARRMTLDFNQPIGTKVAMRGAFLWQDSDTWREVGNDKRRGVYLTAAARPWAKTQLRVDFEDYRSRERLAVNGLTDGVSGWDGITVVDAPIGTLPGGVNSNAVGLTRLGSSTAPLPIMLPGYNNATVYNFANHWQTMGGGATPQTPVNGILPANTANLRAFGQRINGFENAPARFGIATSKSKFFVTTPSYEFLPEMTTYERFLKNASFYVDQQIGNDIFVQVSYSMTKNGTVSNLLATRLTEVILDVNRLLPDGRANPYYLQPFVQTGGDDIGKGTNKWDELRAGIAYQKTNTRFGTFRFNVIGGMTERNTDNRTYQHVMARNPDIRQRPQNDRIGFRYYLLDSNRPYDVPNQITYVDPIANTNTPYNVQELLNLNFADANNRTAKRQFDYLQASAFAKLFKDRLTLLAGKRWDRFRVTTKNALHTNIRASYPVDWDGRTLLFDPDAPANYWSLSGTQRALYNPPILDQRVSTNTYGGIINATKWLGGFYNYAQTFDTSRSVLAINGNVLEPTVSLGWDAGIRVS
;
A
#
# COMPACT_ATOMS: atom_id res chain seq x y z
N MET A 1 -1.84 40.79 -31.71
CA MET A 1 -3.30 40.57 -31.68
C MET A 1 -3.62 39.54 -30.61
N HIS A 2 -4.71 39.72 -29.87
CA HIS A 2 -5.22 38.87 -28.77
C HIS A 2 -6.63 38.36 -29.13
N PRO A 3 -7.26 37.41 -28.40
CA PRO A 3 -6.76 36.18 -27.78
C PRO A 3 -7.67 35.01 -28.31
N PRO A 4 -8.32 34.13 -27.52
CA PRO A 4 -7.89 33.34 -26.35
C PRO A 4 -8.09 31.81 -26.52
N CYS A 5 -7.39 31.01 -25.71
CA CYS A 5 -8.03 29.90 -24.97
C CYS A 5 -7.23 29.60 -23.69
N ARG A 6 -7.87 29.65 -22.51
CA ARG A 6 -7.20 29.66 -21.21
C ARG A 6 -6.97 28.25 -20.65
N ARG A 7 -5.74 27.98 -20.18
CA ARG A 7 -5.53 27.03 -19.08
C ARG A 7 -5.98 27.69 -17.77
N TRP A 8 -6.65 26.95 -16.88
CA TRP A 8 -6.93 27.40 -15.52
C TRP A 8 -6.39 26.40 -14.49
N LEU A 9 -5.48 26.91 -13.66
CA LEU A 9 -5.12 26.53 -12.29
C LEU A 9 -4.95 25.04 -11.92
N TRP A 10 -3.75 24.70 -11.43
CA TRP A 10 -3.51 23.94 -10.19
C TRP A 10 -2.22 24.50 -9.55
N SER A 11 -2.35 25.44 -8.61
CA SER A 11 -1.27 25.83 -7.69
C SER A 11 -1.51 25.19 -6.33
N THR A 12 -0.42 24.82 -5.66
CA THR A 12 -0.43 23.94 -4.48
C THR A 12 -0.31 24.73 -3.19
N ASP A 13 -1.44 25.11 -2.58
CA ASP A 13 -1.50 25.70 -1.23
C ASP A 13 -2.77 25.27 -0.49
N LEU A 14 -2.72 24.11 0.17
CA LEU A 14 -3.82 23.58 1.02
C LEU A 14 -3.57 23.72 2.53
N LEU A 15 -2.47 24.39 2.93
CA LEU A 15 -2.14 24.66 4.33
C LEU A 15 -3.05 25.71 5.01
N PRO A 16 -3.58 26.75 4.34
CA PRO A 16 -4.51 27.70 4.97
C PRO A 16 -5.93 27.11 5.15
N ALA A 17 -6.33 26.18 4.29
CA ALA A 17 -7.70 25.63 4.28
C ALA A 17 -8.00 24.75 5.51
N LEU A 18 -6.99 24.09 6.08
CA LEU A 18 -7.15 23.30 7.32
C LEU A 18 -7.49 24.19 8.53
N TRP A 19 -6.97 25.42 8.58
CA TRP A 19 -7.21 26.34 9.70
C TRP A 19 -8.64 26.91 9.70
N LEU A 20 -9.25 27.15 8.54
CA LEU A 20 -10.61 27.68 8.46
C LEU A 20 -11.69 26.66 8.86
N ILE A 21 -11.46 25.37 8.55
CA ILE A 21 -12.42 24.29 8.86
C ILE A 21 -12.41 23.94 10.35
N LEU A 22 -11.26 24.10 11.04
CA LEU A 22 -11.13 23.93 12.49
C LEU A 22 -11.96 24.96 13.29
N CYS A 23 -12.24 26.14 12.75
CA CYS A 23 -13.00 27.19 13.43
C CYS A 23 -14.53 27.08 13.31
N LEU A 24 -15.06 26.24 12.41
CA LEU A 24 -16.51 26.12 12.15
C LEU A 24 -17.16 24.86 12.75
N GLY A 25 -16.37 23.99 13.41
CA GLY A 25 -16.85 22.71 13.96
C GLY A 25 -17.26 22.70 15.44
N CYS A 26 -16.93 23.74 16.22
CA CYS A 26 -17.12 23.74 17.66
C CYS A 26 -18.47 24.31 18.11
N LEU A 27 -19.54 23.51 17.96
CA LEU A 27 -20.74 23.66 18.78
C LEU A 27 -20.57 22.80 20.06
N PRO A 28 -20.56 23.39 21.27
CA PRO A 28 -20.37 22.62 22.49
C PRO A 28 -21.64 21.84 22.86
N SER A 29 -21.58 20.51 22.78
CA SER A 29 -22.57 19.64 23.42
C SER A 29 -22.24 19.48 24.90
N SER A 30 -22.93 20.21 25.78
CA SER A 30 -22.87 19.98 27.22
C SER A 30 -23.63 18.69 27.57
N ALA A 31 -22.91 17.66 27.99
CA ALA A 31 -23.51 16.47 28.58
C ALA A 31 -23.79 16.70 30.07
N PRO A 32 -25.04 16.60 30.56
CA PRO A 32 -25.30 16.47 31.98
C PRO A 32 -24.87 15.08 32.46
N ALA A 33 -24.22 15.00 33.61
CA ALA A 33 -23.86 13.74 34.24
C ALA A 33 -25.04 13.14 35.02
N ALA A 34 -25.11 11.81 35.03
CA ALA A 34 -25.89 10.96 35.94
C ALA A 34 -27.43 11.14 35.95
N GLY A 35 -28.10 10.42 35.05
CA GLY A 35 -29.54 10.18 35.08
C GLY A 35 -29.97 9.40 33.85
N ALA A 36 -29.86 8.07 33.87
CA ALA A 36 -30.21 7.24 32.72
C ALA A 36 -31.71 7.35 32.42
N ALA A 37 -32.07 8.08 31.36
CA ALA A 37 -33.45 8.32 31.00
C ALA A 37 -34.20 6.98 30.81
N PRO A 38 -35.36 6.79 31.47
CA PRO A 38 -36.08 5.53 31.41
C PRO A 38 -36.61 5.28 29.99
N LYS A 39 -36.43 4.06 29.50
CA LYS A 39 -36.87 3.60 28.17
C LYS A 39 -38.06 2.64 28.32
N PRO A 40 -39.02 2.67 27.38
CA PRO A 40 -40.12 1.71 27.38
C PRO A 40 -39.60 0.32 26.99
N PHE A 41 -39.83 -0.66 27.86
CA PHE A 41 -39.58 -2.07 27.61
C PHE A 41 -40.90 -2.84 27.54
N ALA A 42 -40.91 -3.84 26.66
CA ALA A 42 -41.98 -4.82 26.52
C ALA A 42 -41.35 -6.15 26.05
N ILE A 43 -40.86 -6.93 27.01
CA ILE A 43 -40.13 -8.18 26.77
C ILE A 43 -40.87 -9.29 27.53
N PRO A 44 -41.45 -10.30 26.84
CA PRO A 44 -42.08 -11.44 27.50
C PRO A 44 -41.02 -12.41 28.07
N ALA A 45 -41.42 -13.21 29.05
CA ALA A 45 -40.60 -14.32 29.54
C ALA A 45 -40.35 -15.34 28.42
N ALA A 46 -39.08 -15.60 28.09
CA ALA A 46 -38.68 -16.60 27.11
C ALA A 46 -37.25 -17.10 27.42
N ALA A 47 -36.67 -17.89 26.51
CA ALA A 47 -35.28 -18.30 26.61
C ALA A 47 -34.34 -17.08 26.63
N ALA A 48 -33.32 -17.12 27.48
CA ALA A 48 -32.41 -16.00 27.73
C ALA A 48 -31.73 -15.50 26.45
N GLU A 49 -31.37 -16.39 25.53
CA GLU A 49 -30.80 -16.06 24.22
C GLU A 49 -31.69 -15.09 23.43
N VAL A 50 -33.01 -15.32 23.42
CA VAL A 50 -34.00 -14.51 22.68
C VAL A 50 -34.27 -13.19 23.40
N THR A 51 -34.41 -13.23 24.72
CA THR A 51 -34.76 -12.03 25.50
C THR A 51 -33.60 -11.05 25.68
N LEU A 52 -32.35 -11.52 25.75
CA LEU A 52 -31.18 -10.65 25.84
C LEU A 52 -30.90 -9.95 24.50
N GLU A 53 -31.17 -10.60 23.36
CA GLU A 53 -31.17 -9.97 22.03
C GLU A 53 -32.30 -8.92 21.93
N THR A 54 -33.54 -9.31 22.25
CA THR A 54 -34.70 -8.40 22.27
C THR A 54 -34.49 -7.20 23.20
N PHE A 55 -33.83 -7.42 24.34
CA PHE A 55 -33.45 -6.37 25.26
C PHE A 55 -32.41 -5.43 24.67
N SER A 56 -31.34 -5.95 24.05
CA SER A 56 -30.31 -5.15 23.39
C SER A 56 -30.92 -4.21 22.34
N ASP A 57 -31.88 -4.70 21.57
CA ASP A 57 -32.63 -3.92 20.57
C ASP A 57 -33.48 -2.80 21.20
N GLN A 58 -34.29 -3.10 22.22
CA GLN A 58 -35.13 -2.08 22.90
C GLN A 58 -34.30 -1.08 23.71
N ALA A 59 -33.21 -1.54 24.33
CA ALA A 59 -32.30 -0.71 25.11
C ALA A 59 -31.39 0.17 24.25
N GLY A 60 -31.09 -0.24 23.01
CA GLY A 60 -30.03 0.36 22.20
C GLY A 60 -28.67 0.34 22.90
N ALA A 61 -28.42 -0.70 23.72
CA ALA A 61 -27.24 -0.85 24.55
C ALA A 61 -26.65 -2.24 24.36
N GLN A 62 -25.33 -2.32 24.20
CA GLN A 62 -24.65 -3.57 23.87
C GLN A 62 -24.68 -4.54 25.07
N VAL A 63 -25.23 -5.74 24.86
CA VAL A 63 -25.21 -6.83 25.84
C VAL A 63 -24.30 -7.97 25.36
N ILE A 64 -23.41 -8.44 26.23
CA ILE A 64 -22.42 -9.48 25.95
C ILE A 64 -22.65 -10.64 26.92
N TYR A 65 -22.73 -11.86 26.41
CA TYR A 65 -22.88 -13.07 27.23
C TYR A 65 -22.22 -14.27 26.55
N LEU A 66 -21.83 -15.27 27.35
CA LEU A 66 -21.40 -16.57 26.84
C LEU A 66 -22.62 -17.46 26.61
N ILE A 67 -22.68 -18.15 25.47
CA ILE A 67 -23.84 -18.99 25.13
C ILE A 67 -24.07 -20.10 26.17
N ASP A 68 -23.01 -20.66 26.75
CA ASP A 68 -23.11 -21.72 27.76
C ASP A 68 -23.57 -21.22 29.14
N ASP A 69 -23.40 -19.92 29.43
CA ASP A 69 -23.91 -19.30 30.67
C ASP A 69 -25.43 -19.13 30.63
N VAL A 70 -25.97 -18.76 29.45
CA VAL A 70 -27.40 -18.46 29.25
C VAL A 70 -28.23 -19.65 28.73
N ARG A 71 -27.58 -20.69 28.19
CA ARG A 71 -28.28 -21.84 27.59
C ARG A 71 -29.23 -22.51 28.60
N GLY A 72 -30.50 -22.63 28.20
CA GLY A 72 -31.54 -23.27 29.01
C GLY A 72 -32.07 -22.42 30.17
N VAL A 73 -31.65 -21.15 30.27
CA VAL A 73 -32.18 -20.19 31.23
C VAL A 73 -33.43 -19.53 30.66
N VAL A 74 -34.49 -19.42 31.46
CA VAL A 74 -35.70 -18.64 31.14
C VAL A 74 -35.68 -17.35 31.94
N THR A 75 -35.82 -16.22 31.26
CA THR A 75 -35.83 -14.87 31.85
C THR A 75 -37.23 -14.45 32.30
N ARG A 76 -37.28 -13.40 33.12
CA ARG A 76 -38.54 -12.81 33.59
C ARG A 76 -39.09 -11.82 32.56
N PRO A 77 -40.41 -11.55 32.55
CA PRO A 77 -40.93 -10.50 31.69
C PRO A 77 -40.54 -9.12 32.25
N VAL A 78 -40.27 -8.17 31.36
CA VAL A 78 -39.98 -6.77 31.72
C VAL A 78 -40.90 -5.86 30.93
N GLN A 79 -41.70 -5.06 31.63
CA GLN A 79 -42.68 -4.17 31.03
C GLN A 79 -42.75 -2.83 31.79
N GLY A 80 -42.74 -1.72 31.06
CA GLY A 80 -42.81 -0.37 31.63
C GLY A 80 -41.63 0.51 31.21
N SER A 81 -41.59 1.76 31.69
CA SER A 81 -40.48 2.68 31.43
C SER A 81 -39.45 2.59 32.55
N LEU A 82 -38.27 2.04 32.24
CA LEU A 82 -37.23 1.68 33.23
C LEU A 82 -35.85 2.16 32.78
N ALA A 83 -34.94 2.39 33.71
CA ALA A 83 -33.54 2.62 33.36
C ALA A 83 -32.94 1.34 32.74
N VAL A 84 -32.06 1.48 31.73
CA VAL A 84 -31.54 0.33 30.97
C VAL A 84 -30.93 -0.75 31.88
N ARG A 85 -30.09 -0.35 32.85
CA ARG A 85 -29.48 -1.29 33.79
C ARG A 85 -30.52 -2.01 34.66
N GLU A 86 -31.48 -1.27 35.18
CA GLU A 86 -32.57 -1.78 36.03
C GLU A 86 -33.44 -2.79 35.27
N ALA A 87 -33.79 -2.47 34.03
CA ALA A 87 -34.54 -3.37 33.15
C ALA A 87 -33.77 -4.67 32.87
N LEU A 88 -32.44 -4.61 32.67
CA LEU A 88 -31.61 -5.82 32.49
C LEU A 88 -31.50 -6.63 33.78
N GLU A 89 -31.32 -5.98 34.93
CA GLU A 89 -31.28 -6.62 36.24
C GLU A 89 -32.63 -7.29 36.58
N GLN A 90 -33.77 -6.69 36.23
CA GLN A 90 -35.10 -7.31 36.34
C GLN A 90 -35.28 -8.50 35.39
N LEU A 91 -34.80 -8.39 34.14
CA LEU A 91 -34.88 -9.46 33.13
C LEU A 91 -34.19 -10.75 33.60
N VAL A 92 -33.03 -10.61 34.23
CA VAL A 92 -32.22 -11.73 34.72
C VAL A 92 -32.43 -12.06 36.21
N ALA A 93 -33.28 -11.33 36.93
CA ALA A 93 -33.51 -11.55 38.35
C ALA A 93 -33.96 -12.99 38.66
N GLY A 94 -33.28 -13.66 39.59
CA GLY A 94 -33.59 -15.04 39.99
C GLY A 94 -33.18 -16.13 39.00
N THR A 95 -32.49 -15.79 37.91
CA THR A 95 -32.06 -16.75 36.87
C THR A 95 -30.68 -17.37 37.11
N GLY A 96 -29.95 -16.93 38.13
CA GLY A 96 -28.54 -17.29 38.37
C GLY A 96 -27.54 -16.53 37.49
N LEU A 97 -28.01 -15.67 36.58
CA LEU A 97 -27.20 -14.72 35.83
C LEU A 97 -27.05 -13.40 36.59
N GLY A 98 -25.89 -12.77 36.51
CA GLY A 98 -25.59 -11.45 37.05
C GLY A 98 -25.14 -10.48 35.95
N VAL A 99 -25.48 -9.20 36.14
CA VAL A 99 -25.14 -8.10 35.23
C VAL A 99 -23.91 -7.36 35.74
N VAL A 100 -22.94 -7.10 34.88
CA VAL A 100 -21.79 -6.23 35.14
C VAL A 100 -21.70 -5.21 34.02
N GLN A 101 -21.68 -3.92 34.32
CA GLN A 101 -21.46 -2.89 33.31
C GLN A 101 -19.96 -2.59 33.21
N ASP A 102 -19.40 -2.59 32.00
CA ASP A 102 -18.01 -2.20 31.76
C ASP A 102 -17.88 -0.66 31.78
N GLU A 103 -17.03 -0.13 32.65
CA GLU A 103 -16.91 1.32 32.90
C GLU A 103 -16.28 2.10 31.74
N LYS A 104 -15.61 1.43 30.78
CA LYS A 104 -14.93 2.08 29.65
C LYS A 104 -15.76 2.10 28.37
N THR A 105 -16.55 1.06 28.15
CA THR A 105 -17.36 0.85 26.94
C THR A 105 -18.85 1.07 27.17
N GLY A 106 -19.31 1.04 28.43
CA GLY A 106 -20.72 1.14 28.81
C GLY A 106 -21.55 -0.12 28.52
N ALA A 107 -20.94 -1.16 27.94
CA ALA A 107 -21.59 -2.43 27.61
C ALA A 107 -21.96 -3.24 28.86
N PHE A 108 -23.04 -4.02 28.78
CA PHE A 108 -23.50 -4.89 29.85
C PHE A 108 -23.06 -6.34 29.61
N VAL A 109 -22.28 -6.91 30.51
CA VAL A 109 -21.89 -8.32 30.52
C VAL A 109 -22.85 -9.11 31.40
N VAL A 110 -23.51 -10.11 30.83
CA VAL A 110 -24.39 -11.06 31.54
C VAL A 110 -23.67 -12.40 31.63
N ARG A 111 -23.45 -12.88 32.86
CA ARG A 111 -22.67 -14.11 33.14
C ARG A 111 -23.25 -14.87 34.33
N ARG A 112 -23.02 -16.17 34.42
CA ARG A 112 -23.52 -16.98 35.56
C ARG A 112 -22.75 -16.64 36.84
N GLY A 113 -23.48 -16.42 37.93
CA GLY A 113 -22.92 -16.05 39.23
C GLY A 113 -22.11 -17.20 39.87
N ARG A 114 -20.78 -17.16 39.75
CA ARG A 114 -19.88 -17.95 40.60
C ARG A 114 -19.42 -17.09 41.77
N ASN A 115 -19.82 -17.47 42.99
CA ASN A 115 -19.19 -16.96 44.20
C ASN A 115 -17.79 -17.55 44.32
N GLY A 116 -16.78 -16.71 44.10
CA GLY A 116 -15.36 -17.05 44.27
C GLY A 116 -14.47 -15.97 43.64
N PRO A 117 -13.39 -15.52 44.30
CA PRO A 117 -12.44 -14.62 43.68
C PRO A 117 -11.77 -15.31 42.47
N PRO A 118 -11.33 -14.54 41.45
CA PRO A 118 -10.69 -15.12 40.27
C PRO A 118 -9.42 -15.89 40.67
N PRO A 119 -9.12 -17.03 40.01
CA PRO A 119 -7.89 -17.77 40.29
C PRO A 119 -6.68 -16.88 39.99
N ALA A 120 -5.73 -16.83 40.93
CA ALA A 120 -4.53 -16.04 40.77
C ALA A 120 -3.72 -16.51 39.56
N VAL A 121 -3.42 -15.58 38.64
CA VAL A 121 -2.44 -15.82 37.59
C VAL A 121 -1.09 -16.01 38.26
N ALA A 122 -0.49 -17.18 38.08
CA ALA A 122 0.83 -17.49 38.59
C ALA A 122 1.84 -16.46 38.05
N THR A 123 2.31 -15.58 38.93
CA THR A 123 3.35 -14.61 38.59
C THR A 123 4.69 -15.31 38.78
N GLU A 124 5.32 -15.74 37.70
CA GLU A 124 6.68 -16.29 37.77
C GLU A 124 7.65 -15.22 38.27
N SER A 125 8.13 -15.41 39.50
CA SER A 125 9.16 -14.57 40.10
C SER A 125 10.50 -14.82 39.40
N ARG A 126 10.86 -13.97 38.44
CA ARG A 126 12.25 -13.90 37.94
C ARG A 126 13.03 -12.89 38.78
N ALA A 127 14.13 -13.36 39.38
CA ALA A 127 14.84 -12.66 40.44
C ALA A 127 15.40 -11.29 40.03
N ASN A 128 15.21 -10.30 40.90
CA ASN A 128 15.90 -9.01 40.83
C ASN A 128 17.37 -9.17 41.23
N THR A 129 18.29 -8.74 40.36
CA THR A 129 19.65 -8.36 40.74
C THR A 129 19.77 -6.84 40.76
N SER A 130 19.90 -6.27 41.97
CA SER A 130 20.48 -4.93 42.21
C SER A 130 21.93 -4.89 41.68
N SER A 131 22.58 -3.78 41.29
CA SER A 131 22.40 -2.32 41.47
C SER A 131 23.36 -1.61 40.47
N PRO A 132 23.60 -0.28 40.45
CA PRO A 132 22.93 0.83 41.15
C PRO A 132 22.46 1.98 40.24
N ALA A 133 21.76 2.95 40.84
CA ALA A 133 21.32 4.17 40.16
C ALA A 133 22.44 5.20 39.95
N MET A 134 22.37 5.96 38.86
CA MET A 134 23.03 7.26 38.74
C MET A 134 22.00 8.37 38.52
N LYS A 135 22.18 9.48 39.21
CA LYS A 135 21.19 10.54 39.41
C LYS A 135 21.18 11.49 38.19
N ASN A 136 20.00 11.80 37.65
CA ASN A 136 19.81 12.96 36.78
C ASN A 136 18.87 13.97 37.43
N THR A 137 19.35 15.21 37.54
CA THR A 137 18.68 16.36 38.16
C THR A 137 18.30 17.42 37.11
N LEU A 138 17.41 18.34 37.52
CA LEU A 138 16.78 19.43 36.75
C LEU A 138 15.66 18.95 35.80
N ARG A 139 14.37 19.17 36.14
CA ARG A 139 13.63 20.45 36.17
C ARG A 139 13.54 21.13 34.79
N ALA A 140 12.44 20.93 34.06
CA ALA A 140 11.13 21.60 34.24
C ALA A 140 11.06 23.03 33.67
N ARG A 141 10.87 23.12 32.35
CA ARG A 141 10.21 24.24 31.65
C ARG A 141 9.55 23.73 30.36
N LEU A 142 8.24 23.48 30.35
CA LEU A 142 7.32 23.45 29.19
C LEU A 142 5.94 22.94 29.64
N THR A 143 5.24 23.70 30.50
CA THR A 143 3.91 23.30 31.03
C THR A 143 3.03 24.50 31.36
N ALA A 144 3.19 25.61 30.61
CA ALA A 144 2.58 26.91 30.93
C ALA A 144 1.97 27.65 29.72
N ALA A 145 1.69 26.94 28.61
CA ALA A 145 1.15 27.55 27.38
C ALA A 145 -0.27 27.09 26.99
N PHE A 146 -0.88 26.16 27.73
CA PHE A 146 -2.15 25.50 27.34
C PHE A 146 -3.36 25.87 28.23
N ALA A 147 -3.20 26.79 29.17
CA ALA A 147 -4.19 27.06 30.24
C ALA A 147 -4.88 28.44 30.16
N ALA A 148 -4.72 29.20 29.07
CA ALA A 148 -5.01 30.64 29.04
C ALA A 148 -6.12 31.09 28.05
N PHE A 149 -7.01 30.19 27.59
CA PHE A 149 -8.01 30.54 26.56
C PHE A 149 -9.46 30.07 26.79
N THR A 150 -9.82 29.69 28.02
CA THR A 150 -11.16 29.15 28.37
C THR A 150 -11.97 30.05 29.33
N ALA A 151 -11.63 31.34 29.44
CA ALA A 151 -12.20 32.25 30.44
C ALA A 151 -12.76 33.56 29.86
N ALA A 152 -13.72 33.47 28.93
CA ALA A 152 -14.60 34.59 28.57
C ALA A 152 -15.92 34.11 27.93
N ALA A 153 -17.00 34.86 28.17
CA ALA A 153 -18.34 34.73 27.57
C ALA A 153 -19.20 33.49 27.97
N LEU A 154 -19.78 33.54 29.17
CA LEU A 154 -21.16 33.05 29.38
C LEU A 154 -22.07 34.26 29.65
N SER A 155 -23.05 34.48 28.77
CA SER A 155 -24.25 35.28 29.05
C SER A 155 -25.47 34.39 28.90
N ALA A 156 -26.36 34.41 29.88
CA ALA A 156 -27.51 33.51 29.94
C ALA A 156 -28.66 33.97 29.02
N GLN A 157 -29.36 33.01 28.42
CA GLN A 157 -30.72 33.19 27.91
C GLN A 157 -31.62 32.06 28.41
N THR A 158 -32.79 32.44 28.94
CA THR A 158 -33.83 31.53 29.42
C THR A 158 -34.69 31.03 28.27
N VAL A 159 -35.01 29.73 28.24
CA VAL A 159 -35.92 29.13 27.25
C VAL A 159 -37.19 28.61 27.95
N THR A 160 -38.35 29.07 27.48
CA THR A 160 -39.68 28.58 27.90
C THR A 160 -40.08 27.31 27.14
N PRO A 161 -40.73 26.32 27.78
CA PRO A 161 -41.20 25.11 27.12
C PRO A 161 -42.56 25.30 26.41
N ASN A 162 -42.76 24.59 25.29
CA ASN A 162 -44.06 24.35 24.63
C ASN A 162 -44.02 22.94 23.97
N PRO A 163 -45.13 22.27 23.61
CA PRO A 163 -45.44 20.98 24.22
C PRO A 163 -45.27 19.79 23.26
N ALA A 164 -45.57 18.60 23.79
CA ALA A 164 -45.37 17.30 23.16
C ALA A 164 -45.91 17.19 21.71
N ALA A 165 -45.10 16.56 20.86
CA ALA A 165 -45.50 16.10 19.53
C ALA A 165 -45.75 14.59 19.52
N SER A 166 -46.78 14.21 18.76
CA SER A 166 -47.37 12.87 18.57
C SER A 166 -46.41 11.76 18.12
N GLU A 167 -46.86 10.51 18.33
CA GLU A 167 -46.17 9.26 17.95
C GLU A 167 -45.72 9.21 16.46
N PRO A 168 -44.60 8.54 16.13
CA PRO A 168 -44.17 8.36 14.76
C PRO A 168 -45.10 7.41 13.98
N GLY A 169 -45.60 7.90 12.84
CA GLY A 169 -46.24 7.05 11.84
C GLY A 169 -45.32 5.95 11.32
N ARG A 170 -45.91 4.80 10.98
CA ARG A 170 -45.23 3.60 10.51
C ARG A 170 -44.73 3.76 9.07
N ASP A 171 -43.55 4.35 8.89
CA ASP A 171 -42.84 4.31 7.61
C ASP A 171 -42.40 2.88 7.28
N ASP A 172 -42.76 2.40 6.08
CA ASP A 172 -42.27 1.10 5.58
C ASP A 172 -40.74 1.13 5.46
N PRO A 173 -40.02 0.13 6.01
CA PRO A 173 -38.56 0.16 6.06
C PRO A 173 -37.96 0.13 4.64
N VAL A 174 -37.28 1.21 4.27
CA VAL A 174 -36.62 1.37 2.96
C VAL A 174 -35.65 0.20 2.73
N THR A 175 -36.04 -0.73 1.84
CA THR A 175 -35.26 -1.91 1.52
C THR A 175 -33.95 -1.52 0.83
N MET A 176 -32.82 -1.80 1.49
CA MET A 176 -31.49 -1.49 0.94
C MET A 176 -31.25 -2.16 -0.42
N SER A 177 -30.57 -1.45 -1.32
CA SER A 177 -30.10 -2.01 -2.60
C SER A 177 -29.28 -3.30 -2.37
N PRO A 178 -29.51 -4.38 -3.14
CA PRO A 178 -28.70 -5.60 -3.08
C PRO A 178 -27.28 -5.38 -3.61
N PHE A 179 -27.00 -4.24 -4.25
CA PHE A 179 -25.67 -3.78 -4.64
C PHE A 179 -24.98 -2.95 -3.55
N GLN A 180 -25.52 -2.92 -2.33
CA GLN A 180 -24.90 -2.32 -1.14
C GLN A 180 -24.81 -3.34 0.02
N VAL A 181 -23.60 -3.53 0.54
CA VAL A 181 -23.38 -4.16 1.84
C VAL A 181 -23.23 -3.06 2.86
N SER A 182 -23.96 -3.21 3.98
CA SER A 182 -23.81 -2.37 5.16
C SER A 182 -23.09 -3.19 6.23
N THR A 183 -22.02 -2.65 6.76
CA THR A 183 -21.25 -3.18 7.89
C THR A 183 -21.95 -3.00 9.23
N SER A 184 -23.08 -2.28 9.28
CA SER A 184 -23.91 -2.11 10.49
C SER A 184 -24.49 -3.40 11.07
N ARG A 185 -24.34 -4.53 10.39
CA ARG A 185 -24.73 -5.89 10.82
C ARG A 185 -23.54 -6.81 11.05
N ASP A 186 -22.32 -6.31 10.97
CA ASP A 186 -21.13 -7.05 11.35
C ASP A 186 -21.00 -6.92 12.88
N VAL A 187 -20.72 -8.02 13.58
CA VAL A 187 -20.75 -8.10 15.06
C VAL A 187 -19.38 -8.50 15.56
N GLY A 188 -18.64 -7.54 16.12
CA GLY A 188 -17.25 -7.72 16.51
C GLY A 188 -16.41 -8.17 15.32
N PHE A 189 -15.82 -9.36 15.40
CA PHE A 189 -14.98 -9.93 14.34
C PHE A 189 -15.76 -10.75 13.29
N VAL A 190 -17.09 -10.90 13.44
CA VAL A 190 -17.92 -11.73 12.56
C VAL A 190 -18.71 -10.87 11.58
N ALA A 191 -18.41 -11.01 10.29
CA ALA A 191 -19.20 -10.40 9.23
C ALA A 191 -20.38 -11.29 8.80
N THR A 192 -21.58 -10.72 8.69
CA THR A 192 -22.80 -11.49 8.41
C THR A 192 -23.10 -11.61 6.91
N ALA A 193 -22.76 -10.59 6.12
CA ALA A 193 -23.09 -10.51 4.70
C ALA A 193 -21.92 -10.12 3.79
N SER A 194 -21.95 -10.61 2.55
CA SER A 194 -20.96 -10.34 1.52
C SER A 194 -21.59 -10.18 0.13
N PHE A 195 -20.82 -9.62 -0.80
CA PHE A 195 -21.09 -9.61 -2.23
C PHE A 195 -20.63 -10.87 -2.96
N ALA A 196 -19.99 -11.79 -2.24
CA ALA A 196 -19.40 -13.00 -2.78
C ALA A 196 -20.40 -13.96 -3.47
N GLY A 197 -21.72 -13.77 -3.34
CA GLY A 197 -22.74 -14.46 -4.12
C GLY A 197 -23.11 -13.76 -5.44
N GLY A 198 -22.13 -13.41 -6.27
CA GLY A 198 -22.36 -12.89 -7.61
C GLY A 198 -22.66 -11.40 -7.68
N ARG A 199 -22.03 -10.60 -6.78
CA ARG A 199 -22.22 -9.15 -6.64
C ARG A 199 -23.65 -8.73 -6.23
N MET A 200 -24.41 -9.65 -5.65
CA MET A 200 -25.57 -9.36 -4.83
C MET A 200 -25.27 -9.66 -3.36
N LYS A 201 -25.85 -8.86 -2.46
CA LYS A 201 -25.81 -9.08 -1.01
C LYS A 201 -26.35 -10.47 -0.66
N THR A 202 -25.47 -11.34 -0.21
CA THR A 202 -25.73 -12.72 0.22
C THR A 202 -25.17 -12.94 1.62
N ASP A 203 -25.83 -13.78 2.40
CA ASP A 203 -25.34 -14.16 3.72
C ASP A 203 -24.08 -15.02 3.53
N LEU A 204 -23.05 -14.83 4.36
CA LEU A 204 -21.76 -15.52 4.16
C LEU A 204 -21.91 -17.05 4.28
N LYS A 205 -22.78 -17.50 5.19
CA LYS A 205 -23.18 -18.91 5.36
C LYS A 205 -23.82 -19.53 4.11
N ASP A 206 -24.33 -18.71 3.20
CA ASP A 206 -25.02 -19.12 1.97
C ASP A 206 -24.19 -18.93 0.70
N THR A 207 -22.94 -18.46 0.82
CA THR A 207 -22.03 -18.32 -0.32
C THR A 207 -21.14 -19.55 -0.45
N PRO A 208 -21.20 -20.34 -1.54
CA PRO A 208 -20.31 -21.48 -1.78
C PRO A 208 -18.95 -21.00 -2.31
N LEU A 209 -18.19 -20.25 -1.50
CA LEU A 209 -16.84 -19.78 -1.81
C LEU A 209 -15.99 -19.75 -0.54
N ALA A 210 -14.68 -19.99 -0.68
CA ALA A 210 -13.69 -19.82 0.40
C ALA A 210 -13.40 -18.33 0.67
N TYR A 211 -14.33 -17.67 1.33
CA TYR A 211 -14.31 -16.22 1.60
C TYR A 211 -14.01 -15.93 3.08
N SER A 212 -13.22 -14.90 3.35
CA SER A 212 -12.91 -14.43 4.71
C SER A 212 -13.13 -12.91 4.77
N VAL A 213 -13.49 -12.37 5.93
CA VAL A 213 -13.71 -10.93 6.13
C VAL A 213 -13.02 -10.50 7.40
N LEU A 214 -12.28 -9.39 7.34
CA LEU A 214 -11.74 -8.71 8.52
C LEU A 214 -12.51 -7.40 8.70
N THR A 215 -13.35 -7.35 9.74
CA THR A 215 -14.19 -6.19 10.11
C THR A 215 -13.34 -5.02 10.61
N LYS A 216 -13.90 -3.81 10.68
CA LYS A 216 -13.20 -2.64 11.24
C LYS A 216 -12.72 -2.91 12.67
N GLU A 217 -13.57 -3.53 13.48
CA GLU A 217 -13.28 -3.90 14.87
C GLU A 217 -12.10 -4.87 14.97
N PHE A 218 -11.98 -5.84 14.04
CA PHE A 218 -10.82 -6.75 13.97
C PHE A 218 -9.53 -5.99 13.60
N LEU A 219 -9.61 -5.11 12.60
CA LEU A 219 -8.47 -4.31 12.15
C LEU A 219 -7.98 -3.38 13.28
N ASP A 220 -8.89 -2.74 14.01
CA ASP A 220 -8.55 -1.83 15.11
C ASP A 220 -8.01 -2.57 16.34
N ALA A 221 -8.65 -3.67 16.75
CA ALA A 221 -8.25 -4.44 17.93
C ALA A 221 -6.84 -5.04 17.82
N LEU A 222 -6.36 -5.25 16.59
CA LEU A 222 -5.03 -5.79 16.28
C LEU A 222 -4.08 -4.73 15.68
N ALA A 223 -4.48 -3.45 15.68
CA ALA A 223 -3.72 -2.32 15.12
C ALA A 223 -3.23 -2.54 13.68
N ILE A 224 -4.05 -3.19 12.84
CA ILE A 224 -3.75 -3.50 11.44
C ILE A 224 -3.99 -2.25 10.60
N THR A 225 -2.91 -1.61 10.14
CA THR A 225 -2.97 -0.32 9.44
C THR A 225 -2.97 -0.39 7.91
N ASP A 226 -2.61 -1.52 7.28
CA ASP A 226 -2.62 -1.67 5.82
C ASP A 226 -3.03 -3.07 5.35
N THR A 227 -3.29 -3.18 4.05
CA THR A 227 -3.77 -4.40 3.42
C THR A 227 -2.75 -5.53 3.34
N GLU A 228 -1.45 -5.23 3.38
CA GLU A 228 -0.43 -6.28 3.41
C GLU A 228 -0.43 -6.94 4.80
N ALA A 229 -0.43 -6.14 5.87
CA ALA A 229 -0.58 -6.63 7.24
C ALA A 229 -1.93 -7.35 7.47
N ALA A 230 -3.03 -6.81 6.94
CA ALA A 230 -4.35 -7.44 7.05
C ALA A 230 -4.38 -8.84 6.42
N MET A 231 -3.64 -9.06 5.34
CA MET A 231 -3.67 -10.34 4.66
C MET A 231 -2.90 -11.45 5.40
N GLU A 232 -1.94 -11.13 6.27
CA GLU A 232 -1.28 -12.13 7.13
C GLU A 232 -2.27 -12.78 8.13
N TRP A 233 -3.41 -12.14 8.40
CA TRP A 233 -4.51 -12.67 9.20
C TRP A 233 -5.56 -13.45 8.37
N ALA A 234 -5.42 -13.50 7.04
CA ALA A 234 -6.32 -14.23 6.16
C ALA A 234 -5.83 -15.67 5.90
N VAL A 235 -6.72 -16.65 5.99
CA VAL A 235 -6.37 -18.07 5.97
C VAL A 235 -5.77 -18.51 4.61
N ASN A 236 -4.56 -19.07 4.65
CA ASN A 236 -3.76 -19.47 3.47
C ASN A 236 -3.50 -18.31 2.49
N SER A 237 -3.31 -17.13 3.07
CA SER A 237 -2.80 -15.93 2.43
C SER A 237 -1.54 -15.49 3.18
N TYR A 238 -0.56 -14.92 2.48
CA TYR A 238 0.66 -14.40 3.11
C TYR A 238 1.29 -13.29 2.28
N GLN A 239 1.87 -12.29 2.94
CA GLN A 239 2.74 -11.32 2.27
C GLN A 239 4.03 -12.04 1.84
N GLN A 240 4.38 -12.00 0.56
CA GLN A 240 5.70 -12.44 0.11
C GLN A 240 6.75 -11.47 0.67
N ARG A 241 7.23 -11.77 1.87
CA ARG A 241 8.35 -11.09 2.51
C ARG A 241 9.64 -11.54 1.85
N GLY A 242 10.28 -10.62 1.17
CA GLY A 242 11.70 -10.67 0.87
C GLY A 242 12.45 -9.64 1.70
N ASP A 243 13.77 -9.65 1.63
CA ASP A 243 14.58 -8.63 2.28
C ASP A 243 14.49 -7.26 1.54
N ALA A 244 15.20 -6.23 2.01
CA ALA A 244 15.13 -4.94 1.32
C ALA A 244 15.72 -5.00 -0.10
N SER A 245 16.73 -5.83 -0.36
CA SER A 245 17.17 -6.11 -1.72
C SER A 245 16.07 -6.79 -2.54
N ASP A 246 15.28 -7.72 -2.01
CA ASP A 246 14.12 -8.27 -2.73
C ASP A 246 13.03 -7.21 -3.00
N LYS A 247 12.82 -6.26 -2.07
CA LYS A 247 11.92 -5.13 -2.31
C LYS A 247 12.36 -4.25 -3.50
N ILE A 248 13.67 -4.23 -3.77
CA ILE A 248 14.36 -3.42 -4.78
C ILE A 248 14.53 -4.18 -6.11
N SER A 249 15.07 -5.40 -6.05
CA SER A 249 15.58 -6.21 -7.17
C SER A 249 14.47 -6.82 -8.00
N ASN A 250 13.32 -7.13 -7.38
CA ASN A 250 12.14 -7.55 -8.12
C ASN A 250 11.53 -6.42 -8.96
N LEU A 251 11.93 -5.15 -8.74
CA LEU A 251 11.41 -3.91 -9.38
C LEU A 251 9.89 -3.71 -9.28
N ASP A 252 9.18 -4.66 -8.69
CA ASP A 252 7.74 -4.67 -8.53
C ASP A 252 7.40 -3.91 -7.25
N GLY A 253 7.10 -2.62 -7.44
CA GLY A 253 6.30 -1.83 -6.50
C GLY A 253 4.81 -2.25 -6.48
N GLY A 254 4.50 -3.45 -6.99
CA GLY A 254 3.19 -4.09 -7.02
C GLY A 254 2.93 -4.98 -5.81
N THR A 255 1.72 -5.55 -5.79
CA THR A 255 1.15 -6.28 -4.67
C THR A 255 1.94 -7.54 -4.32
N ARG A 256 2.54 -7.60 -3.13
CA ARG A 256 3.26 -8.80 -2.64
C ARG A 256 2.34 -9.84 -2.01
N THR A 257 1.05 -9.65 -2.15
CA THR A 257 -0.01 -10.49 -1.60
C THR A 257 -0.13 -11.79 -2.39
N ARG A 258 0.06 -12.94 -1.73
CA ARG A 258 -0.21 -14.27 -2.29
C ARG A 258 -1.29 -15.02 -1.52
N VAL A 259 -2.07 -15.81 -2.24
CA VAL A 259 -3.10 -16.73 -1.74
C VAL A 259 -2.81 -18.11 -2.33
N ARG A 260 -2.65 -19.14 -1.49
CA ARG A 260 -2.22 -20.49 -1.93
C ARG A 260 -0.94 -20.47 -2.82
N GLY A 261 -0.04 -19.51 -2.59
CA GLY A 261 1.19 -19.28 -3.38
C GLY A 261 1.02 -18.45 -4.66
N VAL A 262 -0.19 -18.13 -5.08
CA VAL A 262 -0.51 -17.40 -6.32
C VAL A 262 -0.76 -15.92 -6.01
N ILE A 263 -0.31 -15.01 -6.88
CA ILE A 263 -0.53 -13.56 -6.71
C ILE A 263 -2.04 -13.27 -6.76
N THR A 264 -2.53 -12.49 -5.79
CA THR A 264 -3.92 -11.99 -5.74
C THR A 264 -4.00 -10.55 -6.23
N LYS A 265 -5.13 -10.15 -6.83
CA LYS A 265 -5.38 -8.76 -7.21
C LYS A 265 -6.03 -7.97 -6.07
N MET A 266 -5.72 -6.67 -6.02
CA MET A 266 -6.34 -5.70 -5.11
C MET A 266 -7.48 -4.98 -5.82
N LEU A 267 -8.68 -5.08 -5.27
CA LEU A 267 -9.88 -4.39 -5.71
C LEU A 267 -10.39 -3.43 -4.62
N ARG A 268 -11.07 -2.35 -5.00
CA ARG A 268 -11.75 -1.40 -4.12
C ARG A 268 -13.21 -1.32 -4.53
N ASN A 269 -14.16 -1.70 -3.68
CA ASN A 269 -15.58 -1.82 -4.06
C ASN A 269 -15.73 -2.59 -5.41
N PHE A 270 -14.97 -3.68 -5.57
CA PHE A 270 -14.80 -4.49 -6.79
C PHE A 270 -14.18 -3.80 -8.03
N PHE A 271 -13.85 -2.51 -8.00
CA PHE A 271 -13.07 -1.81 -9.03
C PHE A 271 -11.57 -2.15 -8.92
N GLU A 272 -10.80 -2.09 -10.01
CA GLU A 272 -9.33 -2.25 -9.90
C GLU A 272 -8.65 -1.09 -9.13
N LEU A 273 -7.79 -1.44 -8.17
CA LEU A 273 -6.96 -0.47 -7.41
C LEU A 273 -5.46 -0.59 -7.72
N GLY A 274 -4.99 -1.81 -7.96
CA GLY A 274 -3.66 -2.10 -8.50
C GLY A 274 -2.45 -1.94 -7.57
N GLN A 275 -2.58 -1.35 -6.37
CA GLN A 275 -1.52 -1.28 -5.36
C GLN A 275 -2.11 -1.40 -3.93
N PRO A 276 -1.31 -1.88 -2.94
CA PRO A 276 -1.66 -1.79 -1.52
C PRO A 276 -1.88 -0.36 -1.06
N SER A 277 -2.81 -0.20 -0.12
CA SER A 277 -3.12 1.06 0.56
C SER A 277 -3.26 0.84 2.05
N ASP A 278 -3.20 1.94 2.78
CA ASP A 278 -3.62 1.99 4.18
C ASP A 278 -5.14 1.73 4.31
N VAL A 279 -5.61 1.19 5.44
CA VAL A 279 -7.03 0.84 5.65
C VAL A 279 -7.85 1.96 6.32
N TYR A 280 -7.27 3.15 6.57
CA TYR A 280 -7.98 4.30 7.16
C TYR A 280 -9.28 4.71 6.42
N ALA A 281 -9.40 4.40 5.12
CA ALA A 281 -10.56 4.69 4.28
C ALA A 281 -11.58 3.55 4.20
N ASN A 282 -11.39 2.46 4.96
CA ASN A 282 -12.17 1.22 4.85
C ASN A 282 -13.00 0.91 6.10
N ASP A 283 -14.19 0.32 5.89
CA ASP A 283 -15.00 -0.28 6.96
C ASP A 283 -14.72 -1.80 7.10
N ARG A 284 -14.06 -2.44 6.13
CA ARG A 284 -13.53 -3.83 6.21
C ARG A 284 -12.63 -4.20 5.03
N VAL A 285 -11.89 -5.31 5.18
CA VAL A 285 -11.11 -5.95 4.11
C VAL A 285 -11.61 -7.39 3.90
N ASP A 286 -12.05 -7.69 2.68
CA ASP A 286 -12.60 -9.00 2.32
C ASP A 286 -11.59 -9.80 1.46
N PHE A 287 -11.42 -11.09 1.75
CA PHE A 287 -10.48 -11.98 1.08
C PHE A 287 -11.24 -13.11 0.36
N ALA A 288 -11.39 -12.96 -0.94
CA ALA A 288 -11.99 -13.95 -1.82
C ALA A 288 -10.88 -14.85 -2.39
N ARG A 289 -10.84 -16.13 -2.00
CA ARG A 289 -9.73 -17.02 -2.36
C ARG A 289 -10.10 -17.96 -3.49
N GLY A 290 -9.15 -18.19 -4.40
CA GLY A 290 -9.30 -19.13 -5.52
C GLY A 290 -9.93 -18.54 -6.78
N THR A 291 -10.03 -19.38 -7.80
CA THR A 291 -10.31 -19.02 -9.20
C THR A 291 -11.80 -18.80 -9.46
N ASN A 292 -12.33 -17.60 -9.21
CA ASN A 292 -13.77 -17.35 -9.41
C ASN A 292 -14.09 -15.98 -10.06
N ALA A 293 -14.13 -15.95 -11.40
CA ALA A 293 -14.42 -14.72 -12.15
C ALA A 293 -15.86 -14.20 -11.96
N LEU A 294 -16.83 -15.08 -11.71
CA LEU A 294 -18.25 -14.69 -11.56
C LEU A 294 -18.50 -13.92 -10.26
N LEU A 295 -17.91 -14.39 -9.16
CA LEU A 295 -18.16 -13.88 -7.81
C LEU A 295 -17.22 -12.73 -7.42
N ILE A 296 -15.99 -12.77 -7.93
CA ILE A 296 -14.94 -11.81 -7.60
C ILE A 296 -14.83 -10.71 -8.68
N GLY A 297 -15.17 -11.02 -9.93
CA GLY A 297 -14.83 -10.18 -11.08
C GLY A 297 -13.38 -10.37 -11.50
N ASN A 298 -12.65 -9.28 -11.77
CA ASN A 298 -11.26 -9.35 -12.23
C ASN A 298 -10.27 -9.62 -11.07
N GLY A 299 -10.43 -10.75 -10.37
CA GLY A 299 -9.59 -11.14 -9.24
C GLY A 299 -8.27 -11.82 -9.61
N GLY A 300 -8.19 -12.46 -10.78
CA GLY A 300 -7.04 -13.28 -11.15
C GLY A 300 -6.99 -14.63 -10.41
N LEU A 301 -5.91 -15.38 -10.62
CA LEU A 301 -5.82 -16.80 -10.25
C LEU A 301 -5.84 -17.06 -8.74
N GLY A 302 -5.22 -16.20 -7.93
CA GLY A 302 -5.26 -16.32 -6.46
C GLY A 302 -6.62 -15.96 -5.83
N GLY A 303 -7.55 -15.41 -6.60
CA GLY A 303 -8.69 -14.65 -6.07
C GLY A 303 -8.31 -13.20 -5.78
N ALA A 304 -9.11 -12.45 -5.01
CA ALA A 304 -8.90 -11.02 -4.75
C ALA A 304 -8.91 -10.65 -3.26
N THR A 305 -8.11 -9.64 -2.93
CA THR A 305 -8.28 -8.79 -1.75
C THR A 305 -9.17 -7.62 -2.12
N ILE A 306 -10.29 -7.42 -1.42
CA ILE A 306 -11.32 -6.44 -1.74
C ILE A 306 -11.47 -5.46 -0.58
N LEU A 307 -11.09 -4.21 -0.84
CA LEU A 307 -11.22 -3.08 0.05
C LEU A 307 -12.64 -2.51 -0.02
N MET A 308 -13.39 -2.62 1.08
CA MET A 308 -14.73 -2.05 1.19
C MET A 308 -14.63 -0.67 1.83
N THR A 309 -15.01 0.38 1.11
CA THR A 309 -14.81 1.76 1.59
C THR A 309 -15.80 2.13 2.69
N LYS A 310 -15.38 3.09 3.52
CA LYS A 310 -16.24 3.78 4.47
C LYS A 310 -17.44 4.39 3.76
N GLN A 311 -18.66 4.18 4.26
CA GLN A 311 -19.87 4.76 3.66
C GLN A 311 -20.45 5.87 4.54
N ALA A 312 -21.08 6.87 3.90
CA ALA A 312 -21.85 7.90 4.57
C ALA A 312 -23.18 7.35 5.12
N MET A 313 -23.47 7.61 6.40
CA MET A 313 -24.64 7.12 7.13
C MET A 313 -25.65 8.26 7.35
N PHE A 314 -26.93 8.02 7.08
CA PHE A 314 -28.01 9.02 7.19
C PHE A 314 -28.62 9.11 8.59
N ASP A 315 -28.37 8.11 9.43
CA ASP A 315 -29.00 7.86 10.73
C ASP A 315 -28.06 8.11 11.92
N LYS A 316 -26.75 8.29 11.67
CA LYS A 316 -25.71 8.33 12.72
C LYS A 316 -24.75 9.49 12.52
N ARG A 317 -24.68 10.42 13.47
CA ARG A 317 -23.54 11.33 13.62
C ARG A 317 -22.41 10.56 14.32
N LYS A 318 -21.20 10.53 13.75
CA LYS A 318 -20.01 9.88 14.33
C LYS A 318 -18.83 10.85 14.27
N GLY A 319 -17.97 10.82 15.28
CA GLY A 319 -16.65 11.43 15.26
C GLY A 319 -15.68 10.56 16.05
N GLU A 320 -14.51 10.27 15.48
CA GLU A 320 -13.48 9.39 16.05
C GLU A 320 -12.11 10.00 15.71
N LEU A 321 -11.32 10.26 16.75
CA LEU A 321 -9.93 10.68 16.61
C LEU A 321 -9.07 9.65 17.33
N ALA A 322 -8.12 9.06 16.63
CA ALA A 322 -7.14 8.14 17.19
C ALA A 322 -5.72 8.68 16.97
N ALA A 323 -4.87 8.50 17.97
CA ALA A 323 -3.45 8.75 17.91
C ALA A 323 -2.69 7.52 18.41
N THR A 324 -1.62 7.14 17.73
CA THR A 324 -0.81 5.96 18.04
C THR A 324 0.65 6.35 18.11
N ILE A 325 1.33 5.85 19.14
CA ILE A 325 2.79 5.88 19.28
C ILE A 325 3.30 4.44 19.43
N SER A 326 4.49 4.13 18.88
CA SER A 326 5.12 2.81 19.06
C SER A 326 6.50 2.90 19.72
N ASP A 327 6.98 1.74 20.18
CA ASP A 327 8.35 1.50 20.63
C ASP A 327 9.39 1.79 19.53
N GLN A 328 9.06 1.52 18.27
CA GLN A 328 9.85 1.85 17.08
C GLN A 328 9.69 3.31 16.62
N GLY A 329 9.25 4.22 17.51
CA GLY A 329 9.18 5.66 17.25
C GLY A 329 8.05 6.12 16.33
N ALA A 330 7.17 5.21 15.88
CA ALA A 330 6.07 5.56 14.99
C ALA A 330 5.11 6.56 15.62
N ARG A 331 4.58 7.48 14.81
CA ARG A 331 3.58 8.49 15.19
C ARG A 331 2.50 8.49 14.13
N ARG A 332 1.27 8.14 14.51
CA ARG A 332 0.13 8.05 13.60
C ARG A 332 -1.07 8.79 14.18
N MET A 333 -1.83 9.46 13.32
CA MET A 333 -3.06 10.15 13.66
C MET A 333 -4.11 9.88 12.58
N THR A 334 -5.31 9.47 12.98
CA THR A 334 -6.45 9.28 12.08
C THR A 334 -7.70 9.92 12.64
N LEU A 335 -8.45 10.60 11.77
CA LEU A 335 -9.74 11.22 12.07
C LEU A 335 -10.81 10.62 11.15
N ASP A 336 -11.95 10.18 11.68
CA ASP A 336 -13.12 9.72 10.93
C ASP A 336 -14.37 10.42 11.49
N PHE A 337 -15.13 11.10 10.63
CA PHE A 337 -16.39 11.73 11.02
C PHE A 337 -17.49 11.46 10.01
N ASN A 338 -18.71 11.21 10.49
CA ASN A 338 -19.92 11.08 9.70
C ASN A 338 -20.96 12.12 10.13
N GLN A 339 -21.55 12.82 9.16
CA GLN A 339 -22.50 13.89 9.35
C GLN A 339 -23.73 13.69 8.44
N PRO A 340 -24.90 13.32 9.01
CA PRO A 340 -26.19 13.43 8.33
C PRO A 340 -26.55 14.91 8.07
N ILE A 341 -27.16 15.20 6.93
CA ILE A 341 -27.64 16.53 6.54
C ILE A 341 -29.13 16.40 6.20
N GLY A 342 -29.97 16.58 7.22
CA GLY A 342 -31.37 16.15 7.18
C GLY A 342 -31.49 14.64 7.03
N THR A 343 -32.62 14.17 6.49
CA THR A 343 -32.91 12.73 6.28
C THR A 343 -32.47 12.20 4.91
N LYS A 344 -32.14 13.09 3.96
CA LYS A 344 -31.90 12.76 2.55
C LYS A 344 -30.45 12.86 2.10
N VAL A 345 -29.55 13.47 2.88
CA VAL A 345 -28.13 13.62 2.53
C VAL A 345 -27.26 13.22 3.70
N ALA A 346 -26.09 12.64 3.43
CA ALA A 346 -25.07 12.34 4.43
C ALA A 346 -23.68 12.52 3.82
N MET A 347 -22.71 12.91 4.64
CA MET A 347 -21.30 12.98 4.28
C MET A 347 -20.42 12.30 5.33
N ARG A 348 -19.29 11.73 4.92
CA ARG A 348 -18.27 11.18 5.81
C ARG A 348 -16.87 11.55 5.30
N GLY A 349 -15.97 11.86 6.22
CA GLY A 349 -14.57 12.15 5.92
C GLY A 349 -13.66 11.29 6.79
N ALA A 350 -12.61 10.73 6.20
CA ALA A 350 -11.54 10.03 6.90
C ALA A 350 -10.17 10.58 6.50
N PHE A 351 -9.31 10.83 7.47
CA PHE A 351 -8.01 11.48 7.30
C PHE A 351 -6.93 10.64 7.97
N LEU A 352 -5.74 10.64 7.38
CA LEU A 352 -4.56 9.93 7.85
C LEU A 352 -3.33 10.84 7.79
N TRP A 353 -2.56 10.83 8.87
CA TRP A 353 -1.17 11.25 8.90
C TRP A 353 -0.34 10.22 9.67
N GLN A 354 0.85 9.89 9.15
CA GLN A 354 1.81 9.01 9.79
C GLN A 354 3.24 9.46 9.48
N ASP A 355 4.08 9.46 10.51
CA ASP A 355 5.53 9.48 10.39
C ASP A 355 6.07 8.30 11.22
N SER A 356 6.70 7.33 10.57
CA SER A 356 7.20 6.11 11.20
C SER A 356 8.60 5.80 10.76
N ASP A 357 9.47 5.51 11.71
CA ASP A 357 10.68 4.74 11.45
C ASP A 357 10.32 3.25 11.33
N THR A 358 11.27 2.42 10.90
CA THR A 358 11.10 0.96 10.80
C THR A 358 12.07 0.26 11.74
N TRP A 359 11.87 -1.05 11.96
CA TRP A 359 12.83 -1.90 12.70
C TRP A 359 14.27 -1.89 12.14
N ARG A 360 14.47 -1.43 10.89
CA ARG A 360 15.79 -1.15 10.32
C ARG A 360 16.13 0.31 10.50
N GLU A 361 17.34 0.57 10.98
CA GLU A 361 17.96 1.90 10.99
C GLU A 361 17.78 2.60 9.64
N VAL A 362 17.41 3.88 9.70
CA VAL A 362 17.02 4.79 8.61
C VAL A 362 15.94 4.35 7.62
N GLY A 363 15.39 3.15 7.76
CA GLY A 363 14.13 2.82 7.09
C GLY A 363 13.02 3.66 7.71
N ASN A 364 12.23 4.35 6.87
CA ASN A 364 11.04 5.09 7.32
C ASN A 364 9.87 4.92 6.34
N ASP A 365 8.65 5.13 6.84
CA ASP A 365 7.38 5.04 6.13
C ASP A 365 6.45 6.17 6.59
N LYS A 366 6.42 7.24 5.78
CA LYS A 366 5.58 8.42 6.00
C LYS A 366 4.34 8.33 5.12
N ARG A 367 3.15 8.37 5.72
CA ARG A 367 1.87 8.22 5.00
C ARG A 367 0.96 9.43 5.25
N ARG A 368 0.19 9.81 4.24
CA ARG A 368 -0.91 10.78 4.38
C ARG A 368 -2.06 10.42 3.44
N GLY A 369 -3.29 10.62 3.90
CA GLY A 369 -4.48 10.28 3.15
C GLY A 369 -5.67 11.15 3.50
N VAL A 370 -6.50 11.44 2.51
CA VAL A 370 -7.80 12.07 2.66
C VAL A 370 -8.81 11.28 1.84
N TYR A 371 -9.80 10.70 2.51
CA TYR A 371 -10.96 10.06 1.91
C TYR A 371 -12.23 10.85 2.25
N LEU A 372 -13.06 11.14 1.26
CA LEU A 372 -14.34 11.81 1.40
C LEU A 372 -15.41 11.00 0.68
N THR A 373 -16.59 10.87 1.29
CA THR A 373 -17.76 10.26 0.65
C THR A 373 -19.02 11.04 0.99
N ALA A 374 -19.94 11.09 0.05
CA ALA A 374 -21.28 11.65 0.26
C ALA A 374 -22.32 10.76 -0.39
N ALA A 375 -23.46 10.62 0.28
CA ALA A 375 -24.61 9.87 -0.20
C ALA A 375 -25.88 10.74 -0.16
N ALA A 376 -26.75 10.58 -1.15
CA ALA A 376 -28.00 11.30 -1.24
C ALA A 376 -29.16 10.39 -1.66
N ARG A 377 -30.34 10.62 -1.09
CA ARG A 377 -31.62 9.95 -1.41
C ARG A 377 -32.62 10.99 -1.92
N PRO A 378 -32.44 11.52 -3.14
CA PRO A 378 -33.33 12.54 -3.71
C PRO A 378 -34.79 12.05 -3.77
N TRP A 379 -34.98 10.80 -4.20
CA TRP A 379 -36.26 10.11 -4.30
C TRP A 379 -36.26 8.84 -3.43
N ALA A 380 -37.44 8.36 -3.02
CA ALA A 380 -37.58 7.24 -2.06
C ALA A 380 -36.95 5.91 -2.52
N LYS A 381 -36.79 5.72 -3.83
CA LYS A 381 -36.25 4.48 -4.44
C LYS A 381 -34.92 4.70 -5.17
N THR A 382 -34.24 5.82 -4.92
CA THR A 382 -33.00 6.18 -5.62
C THR A 382 -31.95 6.63 -4.62
N GLN A 383 -30.74 6.07 -4.70
CA GLN A 383 -29.59 6.54 -3.92
C GLN A 383 -28.42 6.87 -4.84
N LEU A 384 -27.82 8.03 -4.62
CA LEU A 384 -26.58 8.48 -5.25
C LEU A 384 -25.45 8.37 -4.22
N ARG A 385 -24.26 7.92 -4.63
CA ARG A 385 -23.04 8.00 -3.81
C ARG A 385 -21.87 8.52 -4.65
N VAL A 386 -21.07 9.41 -4.06
CA VAL A 386 -19.75 9.81 -4.56
C VAL A 386 -18.69 9.49 -3.52
N ASP A 387 -17.55 8.97 -3.98
CA ASP A 387 -16.37 8.63 -3.20
C ASP A 387 -15.15 9.34 -3.81
N PHE A 388 -14.26 9.91 -3.00
CA PHE A 388 -13.01 10.54 -3.42
C PHE A 388 -11.87 10.16 -2.48
N GLU A 389 -10.68 9.88 -3.02
CA GLU A 389 -9.46 9.70 -2.22
C GLU A 389 -8.23 10.36 -2.88
N ASP A 390 -7.38 10.97 -2.06
CA ASP A 390 -5.98 11.28 -2.38
C ASP A 390 -5.08 10.74 -1.25
N TYR A 391 -4.26 9.75 -1.56
CA TYR A 391 -3.36 9.06 -0.64
C TYR A 391 -1.93 9.07 -1.18
N ARG A 392 -0.95 9.20 -0.29
CA ARG A 392 0.48 9.17 -0.61
C ARG A 392 1.28 8.53 0.51
N SER A 393 2.21 7.64 0.15
CA SER A 393 3.26 7.15 1.04
C SER A 393 4.65 7.49 0.49
N ARG A 394 5.62 7.63 1.41
CA ARG A 394 7.05 7.78 1.12
C ARG A 394 7.82 6.79 1.99
N GLU A 395 8.56 5.91 1.35
CA GLU A 395 9.40 4.90 1.98
C GLU A 395 10.89 5.19 1.70
N ARG A 396 11.72 5.26 2.74
CA ARG A 396 13.18 5.08 2.64
C ARG A 396 13.48 3.62 2.98
N LEU A 397 14.19 2.91 2.10
CA LEU A 397 14.61 1.52 2.35
C LEU A 397 16.09 1.46 2.70
N ALA A 398 16.43 0.67 3.71
CA ALA A 398 17.81 0.28 3.99
C ALA A 398 18.37 -0.64 2.90
N VAL A 399 19.66 -0.52 2.58
CA VAL A 399 20.34 -1.31 1.54
C VAL A 399 21.03 -2.52 2.16
N ASN A 400 21.09 -3.63 1.44
CA ASN A 400 21.59 -4.90 1.95
C ASN A 400 23.07 -5.14 1.66
N GLY A 401 23.91 -4.63 2.56
CA GLY A 401 25.33 -4.97 2.65
C GLY A 401 26.24 -4.12 1.79
N LEU A 402 27.45 -3.91 2.32
CA LEU A 402 28.57 -3.26 1.64
C LEU A 402 29.53 -4.32 1.11
N THR A 403 30.10 -4.09 -0.07
CA THR A 403 31.04 -5.00 -0.75
C THR A 403 32.46 -4.44 -0.78
N ASP A 404 33.43 -5.34 -0.85
CA ASP A 404 34.86 -5.04 -0.76
C ASP A 404 35.45 -4.48 -2.06
N GLY A 405 35.82 -3.19 -2.01
CA GLY A 405 36.65 -2.49 -2.98
C GLY A 405 37.97 -1.94 -2.38
N VAL A 406 38.44 -2.46 -1.22
CA VAL A 406 39.61 -1.90 -0.49
C VAL A 406 40.70 -2.90 -0.11
N SER A 407 40.40 -4.20 0.03
CA SER A 407 41.38 -5.17 0.57
C SER A 407 42.58 -5.46 -0.34
N GLY A 408 42.55 -4.98 -1.58
CA GLY A 408 43.66 -5.09 -2.54
C GLY A 408 44.74 -4.04 -2.38
N TRP A 409 44.46 -2.93 -1.68
CA TRP A 409 45.39 -1.81 -1.56
C TRP A 409 46.66 -2.19 -0.78
N ASP A 410 47.81 -1.75 -1.28
CA ASP A 410 49.13 -2.01 -0.70
C ASP A 410 49.42 -1.25 0.61
N GLY A 411 48.61 -0.24 0.95
CA GLY A 411 48.77 0.60 2.14
C GLY A 411 49.75 1.75 1.99
N ILE A 412 50.29 1.98 0.78
CA ILE A 412 51.39 2.91 0.51
C ILE A 412 51.12 3.77 -0.72
N THR A 413 50.67 3.17 -1.83
CA THR A 413 50.49 3.87 -3.10
C THR A 413 49.30 4.81 -3.05
N VAL A 414 49.61 6.09 -3.26
CA VAL A 414 48.69 7.24 -3.24
C VAL A 414 49.11 8.24 -4.32
N VAL A 415 48.23 9.16 -4.68
CA VAL A 415 48.41 9.98 -5.89
C VAL A 415 48.22 11.47 -5.59
N ASP A 416 49.17 12.30 -6.04
CA ASP A 416 49.17 13.76 -5.83
C ASP A 416 48.34 14.57 -6.84
N ALA A 417 47.96 14.00 -7.99
CA ALA A 417 47.20 14.71 -9.04
C ALA A 417 46.44 13.73 -9.96
N PRO A 418 45.48 14.19 -10.79
CA PRO A 418 44.86 13.34 -11.80
C PRO A 418 45.91 12.94 -12.86
N ILE A 419 46.28 11.66 -12.94
CA ILE A 419 47.35 11.17 -13.82
C ILE A 419 46.97 9.88 -14.55
N GLY A 420 47.37 9.77 -15.82
CA GLY A 420 47.00 8.63 -16.67
C GLY A 420 47.66 7.29 -16.28
N THR A 421 48.83 7.35 -15.65
CA THR A 421 49.67 6.20 -15.28
C THR A 421 50.30 6.49 -13.92
N LEU A 422 50.45 5.46 -13.07
CA LEU A 422 51.09 5.63 -11.76
C LEU A 422 52.58 5.99 -11.91
N PRO A 423 53.16 6.77 -10.96
CA PRO A 423 54.58 7.10 -10.97
C PRO A 423 55.46 5.84 -10.94
N GLY A 424 56.62 5.90 -11.61
CA GLY A 424 57.55 4.76 -11.69
C GLY A 424 57.08 3.57 -12.53
N GLY A 425 55.94 3.67 -13.23
CA GLY A 425 55.43 2.59 -14.09
C GLY A 425 54.90 1.37 -13.32
N VAL A 426 54.58 1.54 -12.03
CA VAL A 426 54.06 0.48 -11.16
C VAL A 426 52.76 -0.09 -11.73
N ASN A 427 52.65 -1.42 -11.77
CA ASN A 427 51.44 -2.11 -12.21
C ASN A 427 50.30 -1.84 -11.22
N SER A 428 49.26 -1.14 -11.65
CA SER A 428 48.16 -0.70 -10.80
C SER A 428 47.42 -1.86 -10.11
N ASN A 429 47.27 -3.00 -10.78
CA ASN A 429 46.64 -4.19 -10.21
C ASN A 429 47.46 -4.77 -9.04
N ALA A 430 48.80 -4.70 -9.11
CA ALA A 430 49.69 -5.21 -8.08
C ALA A 430 49.67 -4.37 -6.78
N VAL A 431 49.34 -3.08 -6.88
CA VAL A 431 49.12 -2.18 -5.73
C VAL A 431 47.64 -2.00 -5.37
N GLY A 432 46.76 -2.74 -6.04
CA GLY A 432 45.31 -2.72 -5.78
C GLY A 432 44.63 -1.40 -6.12
N LEU A 433 45.07 -0.72 -7.19
CA LEU A 433 44.46 0.51 -7.68
C LEU A 433 43.88 0.35 -9.09
N THR A 434 42.75 1.02 -9.35
CA THR A 434 42.15 1.18 -10.68
C THR A 434 41.97 2.66 -11.02
N ARG A 435 42.04 2.98 -12.31
CA ARG A 435 41.89 4.35 -12.84
C ARG A 435 40.44 4.62 -13.19
N LEU A 436 39.95 5.77 -12.76
CA LEU A 436 38.62 6.28 -13.08
C LEU A 436 38.61 6.97 -14.44
N GLY A 437 37.70 6.54 -15.32
CA GLY A 437 37.49 7.12 -16.65
C GLY A 437 38.75 7.18 -17.51
N SER A 438 38.76 8.11 -18.46
CA SER A 438 39.94 8.43 -19.27
C SER A 438 39.92 9.90 -19.70
N SER A 439 40.99 10.38 -20.33
CA SER A 439 41.01 11.70 -20.95
C SER A 439 39.97 11.87 -22.08
N THR A 440 39.44 10.78 -22.63
CA THR A 440 38.40 10.78 -23.68
C THR A 440 37.01 10.41 -23.15
N ALA A 441 36.91 9.91 -21.92
CA ALA A 441 35.67 9.51 -21.26
C ALA A 441 35.60 10.19 -19.87
N PRO A 442 35.06 11.42 -19.78
CA PRO A 442 34.92 12.13 -18.51
C PRO A 442 34.02 11.36 -17.53
N LEU A 443 34.28 11.54 -16.24
CA LEU A 443 33.49 10.93 -15.16
C LEU A 443 32.97 12.02 -14.21
N PRO A 444 31.82 12.65 -14.51
CA PRO A 444 31.25 13.69 -13.65
C PRO A 444 30.71 13.07 -12.36
N ILE A 445 31.25 13.48 -11.21
CA ILE A 445 30.81 13.04 -9.89
C ILE A 445 30.59 14.26 -8.98
N MET A 446 29.41 14.30 -8.37
CA MET A 446 29.02 15.24 -7.33
C MET A 446 29.41 14.70 -5.95
N LEU A 447 29.84 15.60 -5.05
CA LEU A 447 30.15 15.28 -3.64
C LEU A 447 29.16 16.04 -2.72
N PRO A 448 27.94 15.52 -2.49
CA PRO A 448 26.86 16.28 -1.84
C PRO A 448 27.19 16.76 -0.42
N GLY A 449 27.94 15.95 0.36
CA GLY A 449 28.38 16.30 1.71
C GLY A 449 29.44 17.41 1.77
N TYR A 450 30.15 17.65 0.66
CA TYR A 450 31.21 18.66 0.56
C TYR A 450 30.71 19.96 -0.07
N ASN A 451 30.11 19.86 -1.26
CA ASN A 451 29.59 20.99 -2.01
C ASN A 451 28.47 20.49 -2.95
N ASN A 452 27.22 20.69 -2.52
CA ASN A 452 26.04 20.21 -3.23
C ASN A 452 25.77 20.92 -4.58
N ALA A 453 26.56 21.92 -4.97
CA ALA A 453 26.41 22.66 -6.23
C ALA A 453 27.57 22.43 -7.22
N THR A 454 28.52 21.53 -6.92
CA THR A 454 29.70 21.28 -7.77
C THR A 454 29.76 19.82 -8.23
N VAL A 455 29.94 19.62 -9.53
CA VAL A 455 30.21 18.32 -10.15
C VAL A 455 31.65 18.36 -10.66
N TYR A 456 32.46 17.39 -10.28
CA TYR A 456 33.86 17.33 -10.70
C TYR A 456 34.10 16.20 -11.69
N ASN A 457 34.95 16.41 -12.68
CA ASN A 457 35.42 15.36 -13.57
C ASN A 457 36.53 14.53 -12.91
N PHE A 458 36.20 13.33 -12.43
CA PHE A 458 37.15 12.39 -11.81
C PHE A 458 37.94 11.54 -12.81
N ALA A 459 37.89 11.85 -14.10
CA ALA A 459 38.77 11.20 -15.07
C ALA A 459 40.25 11.28 -14.63
N ASN A 460 40.99 10.20 -14.81
CA ASN A 460 42.40 10.02 -14.42
C ASN A 460 42.68 10.05 -12.91
N HIS A 461 41.66 10.03 -12.05
CA HIS A 461 41.86 9.77 -10.63
C HIS A 461 42.01 8.27 -10.37
N TRP A 462 42.61 7.93 -9.25
CA TRP A 462 42.84 6.55 -8.85
C TRP A 462 41.98 6.19 -7.65
N GLN A 463 41.57 4.93 -7.56
CA GLN A 463 40.80 4.41 -6.46
C GLN A 463 41.21 2.97 -6.18
N THR A 464 40.92 2.46 -4.98
CA THR A 464 41.24 1.07 -4.64
C THR A 464 40.34 0.06 -5.36
N MET A 465 40.79 -1.19 -5.41
CA MET A 465 40.00 -2.37 -5.77
C MET A 465 40.06 -3.41 -4.65
N GLY A 466 39.04 -4.27 -4.58
CA GLY A 466 39.03 -5.40 -3.64
C GLY A 466 40.03 -6.48 -4.02
N GLY A 467 40.57 -7.18 -3.02
CA GLY A 467 41.61 -8.16 -3.22
C GLY A 467 41.17 -9.36 -4.07
N GLY A 468 42.06 -9.84 -4.93
CA GLY A 468 41.74 -10.88 -5.91
C GLY A 468 40.79 -10.46 -7.04
N ALA A 469 40.53 -9.17 -7.25
CA ALA A 469 39.82 -8.66 -8.43
C ALA A 469 40.52 -9.09 -9.75
N THR A 470 41.84 -9.20 -9.73
CA THR A 470 42.65 -9.86 -10.76
C THR A 470 43.64 -10.85 -10.10
N PRO A 471 44.25 -11.78 -10.83
CA PRO A 471 45.29 -12.67 -10.29
C PRO A 471 46.50 -11.93 -9.69
N GLN A 472 46.70 -10.67 -10.07
CA GLN A 472 47.78 -9.81 -9.59
C GLN A 472 47.37 -8.94 -8.41
N THR A 473 46.09 -8.92 -8.02
CA THR A 473 45.60 -8.09 -6.90
C THR A 473 45.75 -8.86 -5.59
N PRO A 474 46.64 -8.44 -4.66
CA PRO A 474 46.78 -9.12 -3.39
C PRO A 474 45.50 -9.02 -2.54
N VAL A 475 45.42 -9.80 -1.48
CA VAL A 475 44.47 -9.63 -0.38
C VAL A 475 45.30 -9.37 0.87
N ASN A 476 45.21 -8.17 1.46
CA ASN A 476 46.05 -7.79 2.61
C ASN A 476 47.56 -8.01 2.36
N GLY A 477 48.04 -7.67 1.16
CA GLY A 477 49.44 -7.85 0.74
C GLY A 477 49.83 -9.27 0.31
N ILE A 478 48.94 -10.26 0.40
CA ILE A 478 49.20 -11.65 -0.01
C ILE A 478 48.58 -11.91 -1.39
N LEU A 479 49.38 -12.30 -2.38
CA LEU A 479 48.85 -12.66 -3.70
C LEU A 479 48.01 -13.95 -3.64
N PRO A 480 46.79 -13.97 -4.21
CA PRO A 480 45.97 -15.17 -4.25
C PRO A 480 46.57 -16.22 -5.20
N ALA A 481 46.72 -17.46 -4.74
CA ALA A 481 47.27 -18.55 -5.57
C ALA A 481 46.44 -18.86 -6.83
N ASN A 482 45.13 -18.55 -6.80
CA ASN A 482 44.21 -18.58 -7.95
C ASN A 482 42.99 -17.71 -7.63
N THR A 483 42.51 -16.90 -8.58
CA THR A 483 41.28 -16.09 -8.44
C THR A 483 40.03 -16.94 -8.20
N ALA A 484 40.00 -18.18 -8.71
CA ALA A 484 38.88 -19.09 -8.55
C ALA A 484 38.58 -19.46 -7.08
N ASN A 485 39.60 -19.47 -6.22
CA ASN A 485 39.53 -20.07 -4.88
C ASN A 485 39.40 -19.07 -3.71
N LEU A 486 39.64 -17.77 -3.95
CA LEU A 486 39.64 -16.76 -2.88
C LEU A 486 38.53 -15.70 -3.03
N ARG A 487 38.10 -15.38 -4.26
CA ARG A 487 36.94 -14.51 -4.62
C ARG A 487 36.58 -13.41 -3.59
N ALA A 488 37.54 -12.63 -3.08
CA ALA A 488 37.28 -11.67 -2.00
C ALA A 488 36.68 -10.35 -2.52
N PHE A 489 37.10 -9.91 -3.70
CA PHE A 489 36.48 -8.82 -4.46
C PHE A 489 34.96 -9.04 -4.64
N GLY A 490 34.17 -7.98 -4.41
CA GLY A 490 32.71 -8.04 -4.53
C GLY A 490 32.00 -8.76 -3.38
N GLN A 491 32.72 -9.37 -2.43
CA GLN A 491 32.11 -10.01 -1.26
C GLN A 491 31.69 -9.00 -0.21
N ARG A 492 30.68 -9.36 0.58
CA ARG A 492 30.21 -8.54 1.71
C ARG A 492 31.34 -8.31 2.70
N ILE A 493 31.56 -7.06 3.11
CA ILE A 493 32.58 -6.66 4.11
C ILE A 493 32.42 -7.45 5.42
N ASN A 494 31.15 -7.71 5.81
CA ASN A 494 30.77 -8.32 7.08
C ASN A 494 30.28 -9.79 6.93
N GLY A 495 30.68 -10.50 5.86
CA GLY A 495 30.22 -11.85 5.56
C GLY A 495 31.04 -12.97 6.21
N PHE A 496 30.39 -14.12 6.48
CA PHE A 496 31.00 -15.32 7.11
C PHE A 496 32.24 -15.87 6.35
N GLU A 497 32.29 -15.71 5.03
CA GLU A 497 33.41 -16.14 4.19
C GLU A 497 34.71 -15.32 4.41
N ASN A 498 34.68 -14.27 5.23
CA ASN A 498 35.74 -13.27 5.28
C ASN A 498 36.25 -13.00 6.70
N ALA A 499 37.45 -13.50 7.01
CA ALA A 499 38.18 -13.09 8.20
C ALA A 499 38.50 -11.58 8.16
N PRO A 500 38.24 -10.79 9.23
CA PRO A 500 38.56 -9.35 9.28
C PRO A 500 40.03 -9.01 8.95
N ALA A 501 40.93 -9.99 9.14
CA ALA A 501 42.34 -9.92 8.74
C ALA A 501 42.58 -9.49 7.29
N ARG A 502 41.64 -9.73 6.34
CA ARG A 502 41.78 -9.27 4.94
C ARG A 502 41.89 -7.75 4.79
N PHE A 503 41.52 -6.99 5.82
CA PHE A 503 41.54 -5.53 5.83
C PHE A 503 42.65 -4.95 6.72
N GLY A 504 43.60 -5.74 7.22
CA GLY A 504 44.63 -5.28 8.16
C GLY A 504 45.46 -4.09 7.67
N ILE A 505 45.85 -4.10 6.39
CA ILE A 505 46.54 -2.97 5.75
C ILE A 505 45.61 -1.75 5.67
N ALA A 506 44.42 -1.90 5.09
CA ALA A 506 43.47 -0.79 4.92
C ALA A 506 43.08 -0.14 6.25
N THR A 507 42.81 -0.93 7.29
CA THR A 507 42.44 -0.46 8.64
C THR A 507 43.60 0.16 9.43
N SER A 508 44.86 -0.21 9.15
CA SER A 508 46.03 0.35 9.84
C SER A 508 46.69 1.53 9.13
N LYS A 509 46.41 1.73 7.83
CA LYS A 509 47.01 2.77 6.99
C LYS A 509 46.04 3.83 6.49
N SER A 510 44.76 3.72 6.80
CA SER A 510 43.72 4.69 6.38
C SER A 510 42.64 4.87 7.45
N LYS A 511 41.61 5.66 7.15
CA LYS A 511 40.41 5.80 7.98
C LYS A 511 39.33 4.74 7.65
N PHE A 512 39.65 3.71 6.85
CA PHE A 512 38.75 2.57 6.64
C PHE A 512 38.57 1.75 7.93
N PHE A 513 37.36 1.27 8.14
CA PHE A 513 37.00 0.35 9.23
C PHE A 513 36.05 -0.70 8.68
N VAL A 514 36.11 -1.91 9.25
CA VAL A 514 35.14 -2.96 8.98
C VAL A 514 33.82 -2.53 9.62
N THR A 515 32.76 -2.41 8.83
CA THR A 515 31.47 -1.89 9.31
C THR A 515 30.79 -2.89 10.24
N THR A 516 29.95 -2.42 11.15
CA THR A 516 29.03 -3.30 11.90
C THR A 516 27.75 -3.55 11.07
N PRO A 517 26.92 -4.55 11.42
CA PRO A 517 25.57 -4.68 10.86
C PRO A 517 24.65 -3.48 11.13
N SER A 518 24.99 -2.64 12.12
CA SER A 518 24.33 -1.38 12.52
C SER A 518 25.05 -0.14 11.98
N TYR A 519 25.77 -0.26 10.86
CA TYR A 519 26.45 0.89 10.26
C TYR A 519 25.62 1.52 9.15
N GLU A 520 25.32 2.81 9.30
CA GLU A 520 24.51 3.56 8.37
C GLU A 520 25.36 4.51 7.51
N PHE A 521 25.22 4.39 6.18
CA PHE A 521 25.93 5.21 5.20
C PHE A 521 25.01 5.84 4.13
N LEU A 522 23.69 5.65 4.22
CA LEU A 522 22.78 5.95 3.11
C LEU A 522 22.54 7.45 2.97
N PRO A 523 22.37 7.97 1.74
CA PRO A 523 21.91 9.34 1.55
C PRO A 523 20.47 9.54 2.04
N GLU A 524 20.14 10.77 2.39
CA GLU A 524 18.82 11.24 2.81
C GLU A 524 17.90 11.35 1.58
N MET A 525 17.40 10.20 1.11
CA MET A 525 16.51 10.11 -0.04
C MET A 525 15.22 9.34 0.27
N THR A 526 14.16 9.62 -0.50
CA THR A 526 12.99 8.73 -0.60
C THR A 526 13.27 7.66 -1.65
N THR A 527 13.20 6.38 -1.28
CA THR A 527 13.40 5.24 -2.20
C THR A 527 12.16 5.00 -3.05
N TYR A 528 10.97 5.06 -2.44
CA TYR A 528 9.69 4.95 -3.13
C TYR A 528 8.72 6.04 -2.65
N GLU A 529 8.19 6.85 -3.58
CA GLU A 529 6.97 7.63 -3.35
C GLU A 529 5.82 6.95 -4.12
N ARG A 530 4.80 6.46 -3.41
CA ARG A 530 3.57 5.92 -4.02
C ARG A 530 2.44 6.91 -3.83
N PHE A 531 1.56 7.01 -4.82
CA PHE A 531 0.35 7.81 -4.72
C PHE A 531 -0.86 7.06 -5.31
N LEU A 532 -2.02 7.34 -4.74
CA LEU A 532 -3.32 6.87 -5.19
C LEU A 532 -4.28 8.06 -5.22
N LYS A 533 -4.93 8.27 -6.36
CA LYS A 533 -6.07 9.18 -6.50
C LYS A 533 -7.24 8.38 -7.05
N ASN A 534 -8.39 8.44 -6.39
CA ASN A 534 -9.58 7.72 -6.82
C ASN A 534 -10.81 8.64 -6.73
N ALA A 535 -11.69 8.52 -7.71
CA ALA A 535 -13.03 9.08 -7.66
C ALA A 535 -14.01 8.03 -8.18
N SER A 536 -15.06 7.73 -7.43
CA SER A 536 -16.09 6.77 -7.83
C SER A 536 -17.49 7.34 -7.64
N PHE A 537 -18.39 6.99 -8.54
CA PHE A 537 -19.79 7.40 -8.54
C PHE A 537 -20.70 6.17 -8.66
N TYR A 538 -21.83 6.19 -7.94
CA TYR A 538 -22.81 5.11 -7.92
C TYR A 538 -24.22 5.70 -7.97
N VAL A 539 -25.07 5.12 -8.81
CA VAL A 539 -26.51 5.36 -8.88
C VAL A 539 -27.20 4.03 -8.64
N ASP A 540 -27.90 3.89 -7.52
CA ASP A 540 -28.78 2.77 -7.21
C ASP A 540 -30.24 3.20 -7.43
N GLN A 541 -31.01 2.41 -8.18
CA GLN A 541 -32.43 2.60 -8.43
C GLN A 541 -33.20 1.31 -8.17
N GLN A 542 -34.22 1.36 -7.30
CA GLN A 542 -35.19 0.29 -7.13
C GLN A 542 -36.41 0.53 -8.03
N ILE A 543 -36.87 -0.50 -8.74
CA ILE A 543 -38.04 -0.47 -9.63
C ILE A 543 -39.05 -1.51 -9.11
N GLY A 544 -40.28 -1.06 -8.83
CA GLY A 544 -41.21 -1.88 -8.04
C GLY A 544 -40.61 -2.21 -6.67
N ASN A 545 -40.73 -3.46 -6.23
CA ASN A 545 -40.13 -3.94 -4.97
C ASN A 545 -39.00 -4.96 -5.20
N ASP A 546 -39.02 -5.67 -6.34
CA ASP A 546 -38.18 -6.84 -6.62
C ASP A 546 -37.00 -6.54 -7.58
N ILE A 547 -37.04 -5.44 -8.34
CA ILE A 547 -36.01 -5.09 -9.35
C ILE A 547 -35.11 -3.97 -8.82
N PHE A 548 -33.81 -4.13 -9.03
CA PHE A 548 -32.78 -3.17 -8.65
C PHE A 548 -31.84 -2.96 -9.83
N VAL A 549 -31.49 -1.71 -10.09
CA VAL A 549 -30.53 -1.31 -11.13
C VAL A 549 -29.42 -0.52 -10.45
N GLN A 550 -28.16 -0.82 -10.77
CA GLN A 550 -27.03 0.02 -10.39
C GLN A 550 -26.21 0.41 -11.62
N VAL A 551 -25.85 1.68 -11.72
CA VAL A 551 -24.78 2.16 -12.60
C VAL A 551 -23.66 2.67 -11.69
N SER A 552 -22.43 2.26 -11.95
CA SER A 552 -21.26 2.71 -11.19
C SER A 552 -20.09 2.99 -12.11
N TYR A 553 -19.34 4.05 -11.82
CA TYR A 553 -18.15 4.44 -12.58
C TYR A 553 -17.01 4.78 -11.62
N SER A 554 -15.78 4.43 -11.97
CA SER A 554 -14.60 4.75 -11.18
C SER A 554 -13.44 5.18 -12.06
N MET A 555 -12.86 6.32 -11.69
CA MET A 555 -11.55 6.80 -12.16
C MET A 555 -10.53 6.51 -11.05
N THR A 556 -9.47 5.77 -11.38
CA THR A 556 -8.35 5.52 -10.46
C THR A 556 -7.05 5.88 -11.15
N LYS A 557 -6.23 6.74 -10.54
CA LYS A 557 -4.85 6.98 -10.96
C LYS A 557 -3.91 6.64 -9.81
N ASN A 558 -3.06 5.65 -9.98
CA ASN A 558 -1.97 5.39 -9.04
C ASN A 558 -0.60 5.54 -9.73
N GLY A 559 0.45 5.52 -8.94
CA GLY A 559 1.80 5.49 -9.47
C GLY A 559 2.86 5.36 -8.39
N THR A 560 4.08 5.14 -8.86
CA THR A 560 5.27 5.00 -8.02
C THR A 560 6.42 5.73 -8.69
N VAL A 561 7.04 6.63 -7.93
CA VAL A 561 8.36 7.17 -8.23
C VAL A 561 9.35 6.36 -7.41
N SER A 562 10.37 5.79 -8.06
CA SER A 562 11.39 4.98 -7.42
C SER A 562 12.77 5.56 -7.69
N ASN A 563 13.52 5.86 -6.63
CA ASN A 563 14.93 6.20 -6.73
C ASN A 563 15.77 5.05 -6.19
N LEU A 564 16.55 4.43 -7.08
CA LEU A 564 17.39 3.28 -6.75
C LEU A 564 18.87 3.65 -6.60
N LEU A 565 19.20 4.94 -6.44
CA LEU A 565 20.57 5.42 -6.22
C LEU A 565 21.26 4.67 -5.07
N ALA A 566 20.61 4.60 -3.90
CA ALA A 566 21.14 3.93 -2.71
C ALA A 566 21.58 2.47 -2.99
N THR A 567 20.89 1.78 -3.89
CA THR A 567 21.08 0.35 -4.17
C THR A 567 22.30 0.08 -5.05
N ARG A 568 22.90 1.14 -5.61
CA ARG A 568 24.16 1.14 -6.38
C ARG A 568 25.37 1.60 -5.58
N LEU A 569 25.14 2.14 -4.38
CA LEU A 569 26.17 2.61 -3.47
C LEU A 569 26.60 1.46 -2.54
N THR A 570 27.09 0.36 -3.10
CA THR A 570 27.40 -0.86 -2.31
C THR A 570 28.89 -1.15 -2.18
N GLU A 571 29.71 -0.84 -3.19
CA GLU A 571 31.16 -1.04 -3.14
C GLU A 571 31.83 0.06 -2.31
N VAL A 572 32.49 -0.33 -1.21
CA VAL A 572 33.31 0.60 -0.42
C VAL A 572 34.70 0.66 -1.01
N ILE A 573 35.16 1.88 -1.26
CA ILE A 573 36.39 2.23 -1.96
C ILE A 573 37.14 3.25 -1.09
N LEU A 574 38.47 3.28 -1.14
CA LEU A 574 39.28 4.26 -0.42
C LEU A 574 39.74 5.38 -1.36
N ASP A 575 39.65 6.63 -0.90
CA ASP A 575 40.17 7.77 -1.66
C ASP A 575 41.68 7.95 -1.46
N VAL A 576 42.45 7.51 -2.46
CA VAL A 576 43.92 7.59 -2.47
C VAL A 576 44.46 8.87 -3.10
N ASN A 577 43.59 9.80 -3.53
CA ASN A 577 43.99 11.05 -4.19
C ASN A 577 44.16 12.16 -3.13
N ARG A 578 45.34 12.79 -3.11
CA ARG A 578 45.67 13.88 -2.18
C ARG A 578 45.09 15.23 -2.58
N LEU A 579 44.82 15.43 -3.88
CA LEU A 579 44.13 16.59 -4.42
C LEU A 579 42.76 16.19 -5.01
N LEU A 580 41.82 17.14 -4.97
CA LEU A 580 40.56 17.10 -5.70
C LEU A 580 40.77 17.47 -7.18
N PRO A 581 39.77 17.26 -8.06
CA PRO A 581 39.86 17.64 -9.47
C PRO A 581 39.97 19.17 -9.72
N ASP A 582 39.80 20.03 -8.70
CA ASP A 582 40.09 21.47 -8.77
C ASP A 582 41.51 21.84 -8.30
N GLY A 583 42.36 20.85 -8.00
CA GLY A 583 43.72 21.05 -7.50
C GLY A 583 43.82 21.44 -6.02
N ARG A 584 42.70 21.56 -5.29
CA ARG A 584 42.72 21.79 -3.83
C ARG A 584 43.04 20.49 -3.09
N ALA A 585 43.59 20.61 -1.88
CA ALA A 585 43.80 19.44 -1.01
C ALA A 585 42.48 18.70 -0.75
N ASN A 586 42.49 17.37 -0.85
CA ASN A 586 41.32 16.53 -0.64
C ASN A 586 41.07 16.32 0.87
N PRO A 587 39.99 16.89 1.46
CA PRO A 587 39.68 16.68 2.88
C PRO A 587 39.30 15.21 3.18
N TYR A 588 38.96 14.45 2.15
CA TYR A 588 38.61 13.04 2.21
C TYR A 588 39.76 12.10 1.88
N TYR A 589 40.98 12.59 1.78
CA TYR A 589 42.16 11.74 1.60
C TYR A 589 42.21 10.64 2.68
N LEU A 590 42.38 9.40 2.21
CA LEU A 590 42.33 8.14 2.97
C LEU A 590 41.02 7.92 3.75
N GLN A 591 39.90 8.46 3.27
CA GLN A 591 38.55 8.13 3.76
C GLN A 591 37.85 7.10 2.85
N PRO A 592 37.07 6.18 3.45
CA PRO A 592 36.23 5.27 2.69
C PRO A 592 34.99 5.97 2.12
N PHE A 593 34.62 5.64 0.89
CA PHE A 593 33.42 6.14 0.20
C PHE A 593 32.70 5.04 -0.59
N VAL A 594 31.46 5.35 -0.96
CA VAL A 594 30.67 4.64 -1.98
C VAL A 594 30.37 5.62 -3.12
N GLN A 595 30.26 5.13 -4.36
CA GLN A 595 29.92 6.00 -5.50
C GLN A 595 29.09 5.31 -6.59
N THR A 596 28.49 6.11 -7.47
CA THR A 596 27.86 5.68 -8.71
C THR A 596 28.23 6.62 -9.87
N GLY A 597 28.15 6.13 -11.11
CA GLY A 597 28.24 6.95 -12.34
C GLY A 597 26.91 7.57 -12.80
N GLY A 598 25.85 7.48 -11.99
CA GLY A 598 24.55 8.09 -12.28
C GLY A 598 23.42 7.60 -11.38
N ASP A 599 22.34 8.36 -11.29
CA ASP A 599 21.06 7.89 -10.74
C ASP A 599 20.14 7.31 -11.82
N ASP A 600 19.07 6.65 -11.38
CA ASP A 600 17.94 6.25 -12.21
C ASP A 600 16.65 6.41 -11.40
N ILE A 601 15.75 7.22 -11.94
CA ILE A 601 14.47 7.62 -11.34
C ILE A 601 13.36 7.02 -12.17
N GLY A 602 12.86 5.86 -11.72
CA GLY A 602 11.69 5.20 -12.30
C GLY A 602 10.43 6.00 -11.97
N LYS A 603 9.57 6.23 -12.97
CA LYS A 603 8.26 6.85 -12.82
C LYS A 603 7.24 5.96 -13.53
N GLY A 604 6.56 5.12 -12.76
CA GLY A 604 5.46 4.27 -13.23
C GLY A 604 4.11 4.87 -12.83
N THR A 605 3.15 4.93 -13.75
CA THR A 605 1.77 5.32 -13.44
C THR A 605 0.77 4.40 -14.12
N ASN A 606 -0.35 4.16 -13.44
CA ASN A 606 -1.51 3.48 -14.01
C ASN A 606 -2.72 4.40 -13.89
N LYS A 607 -3.56 4.40 -14.92
CA LYS A 607 -4.90 4.98 -14.92
C LYS A 607 -5.90 3.88 -15.25
N TRP A 608 -6.94 3.75 -14.46
CA TRP A 608 -8.11 2.91 -14.73
C TRP A 608 -9.35 3.78 -14.88
N ASP A 609 -10.10 3.49 -15.92
CA ASP A 609 -11.45 3.98 -16.17
C ASP A 609 -12.35 2.75 -16.24
N GLU A 610 -13.20 2.53 -15.23
CA GLU A 610 -14.09 1.36 -15.15
C GLU A 610 -15.54 1.80 -15.02
N LEU A 611 -16.37 1.44 -16.01
CA LEU A 611 -17.83 1.61 -16.02
C LEU A 611 -18.50 0.26 -15.81
N ARG A 612 -19.55 0.21 -14.98
CA ARG A 612 -20.37 -0.99 -14.76
C ARG A 612 -21.85 -0.64 -14.69
N ALA A 613 -22.67 -1.52 -15.24
CA ALA A 613 -24.12 -1.47 -15.11
C ALA A 613 -24.64 -2.87 -14.73
N GLY A 614 -25.55 -2.93 -13.75
CA GLY A 614 -26.12 -4.16 -13.23
C GLY A 614 -27.62 -4.06 -13.07
N ILE A 615 -28.33 -5.16 -13.38
CA ILE A 615 -29.76 -5.34 -13.11
C ILE A 615 -29.92 -6.63 -12.31
N ALA A 616 -30.51 -6.52 -11.13
CA ALA A 616 -30.84 -7.63 -10.27
C ALA A 616 -32.35 -7.73 -10.06
N TYR A 617 -32.87 -8.96 -10.12
CA TYR A 617 -34.23 -9.31 -9.72
C TYR A 617 -34.16 -10.25 -8.51
N GLN A 618 -34.84 -9.89 -7.43
CA GLN A 618 -34.93 -10.70 -6.21
C GLN A 618 -36.39 -10.98 -5.88
N LYS A 619 -36.74 -12.27 -5.75
CA LYS A 619 -38.04 -12.68 -5.20
C LYS A 619 -37.86 -13.55 -3.96
N THR A 620 -38.19 -12.98 -2.81
CA THR A 620 -38.22 -13.66 -1.51
C THR A 620 -39.60 -14.30 -1.25
N ASN A 621 -39.65 -15.27 -0.34
CA ASN A 621 -40.89 -15.88 0.18
C ASN A 621 -41.81 -16.51 -0.87
N THR A 622 -41.26 -17.09 -1.95
CA THR A 622 -42.06 -17.91 -2.87
C THR A 622 -42.34 -19.29 -2.26
N ARG A 623 -43.32 -20.03 -2.80
CA ARG A 623 -43.63 -21.42 -2.38
C ARG A 623 -42.43 -22.39 -2.43
N PHE A 624 -41.40 -22.08 -3.23
CA PHE A 624 -40.19 -22.89 -3.38
C PHE A 624 -38.97 -22.32 -2.64
N GLY A 625 -39.07 -21.09 -2.13
CA GLY A 625 -37.99 -20.40 -1.42
C GLY A 625 -37.67 -19.00 -1.97
N THR A 626 -36.40 -18.60 -1.93
CA THR A 626 -35.94 -17.28 -2.40
C THR A 626 -35.10 -17.43 -3.67
N PHE A 627 -35.42 -16.65 -4.70
CA PHE A 627 -34.69 -16.60 -5.96
C PHE A 627 -34.09 -15.22 -6.20
N ARG A 628 -32.89 -15.20 -6.77
CA ARG A 628 -32.16 -14.00 -7.15
C ARG A 628 -31.52 -14.23 -8.51
N PHE A 629 -31.66 -13.27 -9.40
CA PHE A 629 -31.07 -13.27 -10.73
C PHE A 629 -30.35 -11.95 -10.92
N ASN A 630 -29.15 -11.98 -11.49
CA ASN A 630 -28.32 -10.79 -11.67
C ASN A 630 -27.62 -10.82 -13.02
N VAL A 631 -27.71 -9.73 -13.76
CA VAL A 631 -26.97 -9.49 -14.99
C VAL A 631 -26.12 -8.23 -14.81
N ILE A 632 -24.80 -8.35 -14.97
CA ILE A 632 -23.87 -7.21 -14.85
C ILE A 632 -22.99 -7.16 -16.10
N GLY A 633 -22.96 -6.00 -16.75
CA GLY A 633 -21.95 -5.63 -17.73
C GLY A 633 -20.90 -4.70 -17.13
N GLY A 634 -19.68 -4.72 -17.66
CA GLY A 634 -18.68 -3.71 -17.34
C GLY A 634 -17.59 -3.60 -18.39
N MET A 635 -16.97 -2.42 -18.44
CA MET A 635 -15.88 -2.07 -19.35
C MET A 635 -14.79 -1.42 -18.51
N THR A 636 -13.55 -1.90 -18.66
CA THR A 636 -12.38 -1.38 -17.95
C THR A 636 -11.29 -1.04 -18.95
N GLU A 637 -10.83 0.20 -18.95
CA GLU A 637 -9.61 0.59 -19.65
C GLU A 637 -8.51 0.89 -18.63
N ARG A 638 -7.36 0.23 -18.77
CA ARG A 638 -6.15 0.50 -18.00
C ARG A 638 -5.04 1.00 -18.92
N ASN A 639 -4.60 2.23 -18.71
CA ASN A 639 -3.44 2.82 -19.36
C ASN A 639 -2.26 2.83 -18.39
N THR A 640 -1.14 2.24 -18.78
CA THR A 640 0.08 2.08 -17.97
C THR A 640 1.24 2.78 -18.66
N ASP A 641 1.90 3.70 -17.98
CA ASP A 641 3.08 4.43 -18.47
C ASP A 641 4.25 4.19 -17.52
N ASN A 642 5.32 3.55 -18.00
CA ASN A 642 6.59 3.42 -17.31
C ASN A 642 7.66 4.24 -18.02
N ARG A 643 8.38 5.08 -17.30
CA ARG A 643 9.53 5.85 -17.78
C ARG A 643 10.65 5.78 -16.76
N THR A 644 11.91 5.82 -17.22
CA THR A 644 13.07 5.99 -16.36
C THR A 644 13.84 7.23 -16.78
N TYR A 645 14.13 8.09 -15.80
CA TYR A 645 14.83 9.34 -15.96
C TYR A 645 16.17 9.32 -15.21
N GLN A 646 17.05 10.25 -15.54
CA GLN A 646 18.32 10.45 -14.86
C GLN A 646 18.71 11.94 -14.92
N HIS A 647 19.51 12.39 -13.95
CA HIS A 647 20.05 13.74 -13.98
C HIS A 647 21.28 13.84 -14.89
N VAL A 648 21.25 14.82 -15.79
CA VAL A 648 22.36 15.13 -16.70
C VAL A 648 22.65 16.63 -16.72
N MET A 649 23.89 17.00 -17.02
CA MET A 649 24.28 18.38 -17.25
C MET A 649 23.96 18.79 -18.69
N ALA A 650 23.50 20.03 -18.89
CA ALA A 650 23.28 20.60 -20.23
C ALA A 650 24.60 21.01 -20.92
N ARG A 651 25.61 20.13 -20.92
CA ARG A 651 26.96 20.41 -21.44
C ARG A 651 27.09 20.11 -22.94
N ASN A 652 26.74 18.91 -23.40
CA ASN A 652 26.79 18.59 -24.83
C ASN A 652 25.70 19.37 -25.59
N PRO A 653 26.00 20.06 -26.71
CA PRO A 653 24.98 20.74 -27.50
C PRO A 653 23.89 19.79 -28.02
N ASP A 654 24.23 18.54 -28.37
CA ASP A 654 23.26 17.51 -28.75
C ASP A 654 22.63 16.87 -27.49
N ILE A 655 21.37 17.23 -27.22
CA ILE A 655 20.59 16.73 -26.09
C ILE A 655 20.47 15.18 -26.08
N ARG A 656 20.55 14.53 -27.24
CA ARG A 656 20.42 13.07 -27.40
C ARG A 656 21.66 12.34 -26.86
N GLN A 657 22.79 13.03 -26.73
CA GLN A 657 24.06 12.49 -26.22
C GLN A 657 24.25 12.72 -24.70
N ARG A 658 23.56 13.71 -24.11
CA ARG A 658 23.63 14.00 -22.66
C ARG A 658 23.31 12.77 -21.78
N PRO A 659 22.28 11.94 -22.09
CA PRO A 659 21.99 10.68 -21.39
C PRO A 659 23.12 9.65 -21.32
N GLN A 660 24.19 9.81 -22.10
CA GLN A 660 25.38 8.96 -22.04
C GLN A 660 26.59 9.71 -21.48
N ASN A 661 26.84 10.94 -21.96
CA ASN A 661 28.12 11.62 -21.81
C ASN A 661 28.15 12.71 -20.72
N ASP A 662 26.98 13.10 -20.19
CA ASP A 662 26.84 14.20 -19.22
C ASP A 662 26.06 13.79 -17.95
N ARG A 663 26.01 12.48 -17.67
CA ARG A 663 25.37 11.90 -16.47
C ARG A 663 26.06 12.42 -15.20
N ILE A 664 25.28 12.71 -14.17
CA ILE A 664 25.81 13.15 -12.87
C ILE A 664 25.92 11.94 -11.94
N GLY A 665 27.16 11.49 -11.69
CA GLY A 665 27.47 10.52 -10.65
C GLY A 665 27.43 11.14 -9.25
N PHE A 666 27.41 10.30 -8.21
CA PHE A 666 27.38 10.72 -6.82
C PHE A 666 28.41 9.93 -6.01
N ARG A 667 29.14 10.61 -5.13
CA ARG A 667 30.04 10.00 -4.13
C ARG A 667 29.66 10.44 -2.73
N TYR A 668 29.59 9.49 -1.81
CA TYR A 668 29.32 9.72 -0.39
C TYR A 668 30.40 9.05 0.45
N TYR A 669 31.05 9.82 1.32
CA TYR A 669 32.03 9.28 2.28
C TYR A 669 31.30 8.66 3.46
N LEU A 670 31.76 7.49 3.91
CA LEU A 670 31.07 6.76 4.98
C LEU A 670 31.08 7.57 6.29
N LEU A 671 32.19 8.26 6.57
CA LEU A 671 32.43 9.03 7.80
C LEU A 671 31.69 10.38 7.83
N ASP A 672 31.12 10.85 6.72
CA ASP A 672 30.29 12.05 6.71
C ASP A 672 28.95 11.77 7.39
N SER A 673 28.56 12.61 8.35
CA SER A 673 27.25 12.54 9.01
C SER A 673 26.13 13.18 8.20
N ASN A 674 26.47 14.06 7.24
CA ASN A 674 25.51 14.75 6.38
C ASN A 674 25.61 14.19 4.95
N ARG A 675 24.52 13.58 4.45
CA ARG A 675 24.51 12.89 3.14
C ARG A 675 23.27 13.30 2.33
N PRO A 676 23.14 14.57 1.94
CA PRO A 676 21.93 15.06 1.27
C PRO A 676 21.81 14.43 -0.12
N TYR A 677 20.58 14.16 -0.55
CA TYR A 677 20.26 13.89 -1.96
C TYR A 677 19.29 14.96 -2.46
N ASP A 678 19.87 16.06 -2.95
CA ASP A 678 19.19 17.10 -3.71
C ASP A 678 20.09 17.51 -4.87
N VAL A 679 19.56 17.57 -6.09
CA VAL A 679 20.33 17.89 -7.30
C VAL A 679 19.90 19.27 -7.78
N PRO A 680 20.73 20.31 -7.61
CA PRO A 680 20.32 21.67 -7.96
C PRO A 680 20.04 21.82 -9.46
N ASN A 681 19.12 22.72 -9.81
CA ASN A 681 18.79 23.06 -11.20
C ASN A 681 19.97 23.63 -12.01
N GLN A 682 21.04 24.06 -11.32
CA GLN A 682 22.29 24.51 -11.93
C GLN A 682 23.47 24.09 -11.04
N ILE A 683 24.53 23.58 -11.67
CA ILE A 683 25.77 23.17 -11.01
C ILE A 683 26.97 23.85 -11.67
N THR A 684 28.11 23.89 -10.99
CA THR A 684 29.41 24.17 -11.61
C THR A 684 30.09 22.85 -11.95
N TYR A 685 30.44 22.65 -13.23
CA TYR A 685 31.25 21.52 -13.68
C TYR A 685 32.73 21.91 -13.70
N VAL A 686 33.53 21.22 -12.90
CA VAL A 686 34.99 21.36 -12.80
C VAL A 686 35.64 20.29 -13.67
N ASP A 687 36.40 20.70 -14.68
CA ASP A 687 37.11 19.79 -15.58
C ASP A 687 38.62 20.10 -15.60
N PRO A 688 39.48 19.31 -14.91
CA PRO A 688 40.92 19.53 -14.91
C PRO A 688 41.59 19.20 -16.25
N ILE A 689 40.94 18.41 -17.11
CA ILE A 689 41.51 18.05 -18.42
C ILE A 689 41.33 19.22 -19.40
N ALA A 690 40.17 19.87 -19.35
CA ALA A 690 39.93 21.10 -20.11
C ALA A 690 40.44 22.36 -19.39
N ASN A 691 40.80 22.26 -18.11
CA ASN A 691 41.11 23.37 -17.21
C ASN A 691 39.99 24.44 -17.16
N THR A 692 38.74 24.00 -16.96
CA THR A 692 37.56 24.88 -16.93
C THR A 692 36.65 24.64 -15.74
N ASN A 693 36.01 25.71 -15.26
CA ASN A 693 35.01 25.68 -14.19
C ASN A 693 33.74 26.37 -14.72
N THR A 694 32.83 25.60 -15.32
CA THR A 694 31.74 26.15 -16.14
C THR A 694 30.37 25.85 -15.53
N PRO A 695 29.48 26.83 -15.34
CA PRO A 695 28.12 26.56 -14.88
C PRO A 695 27.28 25.90 -15.97
N TYR A 696 26.57 24.83 -15.62
CA TYR A 696 25.59 24.17 -16.48
C TYR A 696 24.28 23.96 -15.75
N ASN A 697 23.17 24.14 -16.48
CA ASN A 697 21.85 23.75 -15.98
C ASN A 697 21.75 22.22 -15.94
N VAL A 698 21.14 21.69 -14.89
CA VAL A 698 20.82 20.26 -14.77
C VAL A 698 19.46 20.00 -15.42
N GLN A 699 19.34 18.86 -16.08
CA GLN A 699 18.11 18.41 -16.72
C GLN A 699 17.77 16.99 -16.28
N GLU A 700 16.51 16.76 -15.94
CA GLU A 700 15.95 15.41 -15.83
C GLU A 700 15.50 14.95 -17.22
N LEU A 701 16.30 14.07 -17.84
CA LEU A 701 16.07 13.52 -19.18
C LEU A 701 15.76 12.02 -19.13
N LEU A 702 15.05 11.54 -20.14
CA LEU A 702 14.77 10.12 -20.33
C LEU A 702 16.09 9.32 -20.47
N ASN A 703 16.23 8.22 -19.72
CA ASN A 703 17.39 7.35 -19.86
C ASN A 703 17.26 6.45 -21.10
N LEU A 704 17.90 6.88 -22.19
CA LEU A 704 17.95 6.17 -23.48
C LEU A 704 18.78 4.88 -23.47
N ASN A 705 19.45 4.54 -22.37
CA ASN A 705 20.26 3.31 -22.27
C ASN A 705 19.43 2.08 -21.82
N PHE A 706 18.17 2.27 -21.42
CA PHE A 706 17.22 1.19 -21.10
C PHE A 706 16.01 1.25 -22.03
N ALA A 707 16.03 0.54 -23.15
CA ALA A 707 14.94 0.60 -24.13
C ALA A 707 13.71 -0.24 -23.71
N ASP A 708 13.92 -1.49 -23.28
CA ASP A 708 12.88 -2.53 -23.35
C ASP A 708 11.90 -2.52 -22.15
N ALA A 709 12.41 -2.78 -20.95
CA ALA A 709 11.56 -3.06 -19.78
C ALA A 709 11.08 -1.79 -19.05
N ASN A 710 11.88 -0.74 -19.09
CA ASN A 710 11.80 0.42 -18.21
C ASN A 710 11.15 1.66 -18.85
N ASN A 711 11.02 1.67 -20.18
CA ASN A 711 10.44 2.75 -20.98
C ASN A 711 9.37 2.19 -21.93
N ARG A 712 8.12 2.14 -21.49
CA ARG A 712 7.00 1.57 -22.29
C ARG A 712 5.65 2.17 -21.94
N THR A 713 4.71 2.08 -22.86
CA THR A 713 3.29 2.38 -22.62
C THR A 713 2.44 1.17 -23.00
N ALA A 714 1.50 0.80 -22.14
CA ALA A 714 0.59 -0.32 -22.39
C ALA A 714 -0.86 0.08 -22.11
N LYS A 715 -1.73 -0.19 -23.08
CA LYS A 715 -3.19 -0.04 -22.98
C LYS A 715 -3.81 -1.43 -22.89
N ARG A 716 -4.60 -1.67 -21.85
CA ARG A 716 -5.37 -2.90 -21.65
C ARG A 716 -6.84 -2.57 -21.57
N GLN A 717 -7.67 -3.30 -22.30
CA GLN A 717 -9.11 -3.18 -22.28
C GLN A 717 -9.71 -4.51 -21.84
N PHE A 718 -10.70 -4.46 -20.94
CA PHE A 718 -11.35 -5.62 -20.37
C PHE A 718 -12.85 -5.36 -20.27
N ASP A 719 -13.58 -5.95 -21.20
CA ASP A 719 -15.04 -5.85 -21.28
C ASP A 719 -15.65 -7.18 -20.83
N TYR A 720 -16.75 -7.14 -20.10
CA TYR A 720 -17.43 -8.36 -19.68
C TYR A 720 -18.93 -8.20 -19.57
N LEU A 721 -19.61 -9.33 -19.71
CA LEU A 721 -21.02 -9.53 -19.37
C LEU A 721 -21.12 -10.80 -18.52
N GLN A 722 -21.81 -10.74 -17.39
CA GLN A 722 -22.11 -11.91 -16.57
C GLN A 722 -23.60 -12.02 -16.26
N ALA A 723 -24.10 -13.24 -16.28
CA ALA A 723 -25.42 -13.60 -15.78
C ALA A 723 -25.28 -14.66 -14.68
N SER A 724 -26.00 -14.49 -13.58
CA SER A 724 -26.00 -15.41 -12.45
C SER A 724 -27.39 -15.59 -11.86
N ALA A 725 -27.65 -16.78 -11.35
CA ALA A 725 -28.84 -17.17 -10.62
C ALA A 725 -28.43 -17.77 -9.28
N PHE A 726 -29.17 -17.41 -8.24
CA PHE A 726 -28.99 -17.89 -6.88
C PHE A 726 -30.36 -18.27 -6.31
N ALA A 727 -30.45 -19.44 -5.68
CA ALA A 727 -31.71 -19.95 -5.13
C ALA A 727 -31.48 -20.55 -3.74
N LYS A 728 -32.25 -20.11 -2.74
CA LYS A 728 -32.41 -20.78 -1.45
C LYS A 728 -33.71 -21.59 -1.51
N LEU A 729 -33.62 -22.90 -1.35
CA LEU A 729 -34.71 -23.86 -1.53
C LEU A 729 -34.97 -24.63 -0.23
N PHE A 730 -36.18 -25.16 -0.10
CA PHE A 730 -36.59 -26.10 0.97
C PHE A 730 -36.32 -25.61 2.40
N LYS A 731 -36.67 -24.34 2.69
CA LYS A 731 -36.43 -23.67 3.99
C LYS A 731 -34.93 -23.67 4.37
N ASP A 732 -34.12 -23.08 3.49
CA ASP A 732 -32.66 -22.91 3.62
C ASP A 732 -31.86 -24.23 3.76
N ARG A 733 -32.43 -25.38 3.35
CA ARG A 733 -31.72 -26.67 3.34
C ARG A 733 -30.81 -26.84 2.13
N LEU A 734 -31.14 -26.21 1.01
CA LEU A 734 -30.37 -26.26 -0.22
C LEU A 734 -30.20 -24.84 -0.77
N THR A 735 -28.96 -24.37 -0.84
CA THR A 735 -28.61 -23.13 -1.53
C THR A 735 -27.86 -23.48 -2.80
N LEU A 736 -28.28 -22.91 -3.94
CA LEU A 736 -27.67 -23.10 -5.25
C LEU A 736 -27.21 -21.76 -5.83
N LEU A 737 -26.09 -21.81 -6.54
CA LEU A 737 -25.49 -20.71 -7.29
C LEU A 737 -25.08 -21.25 -8.65
N ALA A 738 -25.49 -20.58 -9.72
CA ALA A 738 -25.02 -20.87 -11.07
C ALA A 738 -24.81 -19.56 -11.83
N GLY A 739 -23.83 -19.53 -12.72
CA GLY A 739 -23.70 -18.39 -13.62
C GLY A 739 -22.64 -18.59 -14.69
N LYS A 740 -22.72 -17.73 -15.69
CA LYS A 740 -21.84 -17.69 -16.84
C LYS A 740 -21.41 -16.25 -17.09
N ARG A 741 -20.15 -16.10 -17.47
CA ARG A 741 -19.51 -14.83 -17.75
C ARG A 741 -18.80 -14.93 -19.08
N TRP A 742 -18.94 -13.90 -19.90
CA TRP A 742 -18.23 -13.70 -21.15
C TRP A 742 -17.34 -12.49 -20.98
N ASP A 743 -16.08 -12.62 -21.35
CA ASP A 743 -15.08 -11.58 -21.25
C ASP A 743 -14.39 -11.38 -22.60
N ARG A 744 -14.04 -10.13 -22.91
CA ARG A 744 -13.12 -9.75 -23.97
C ARG A 744 -11.94 -9.04 -23.36
N PHE A 745 -10.74 -9.46 -23.72
CA PHE A 745 -9.50 -8.87 -23.24
C PHE A 745 -8.65 -8.42 -24.43
N ARG A 746 -8.26 -7.14 -24.45
CA ARG A 746 -7.35 -6.59 -25.45
C ARG A 746 -6.13 -5.96 -24.81
N VAL A 747 -4.95 -6.21 -25.38
CA VAL A 747 -3.68 -5.57 -24.98
C VAL A 747 -2.99 -4.98 -26.19
N THR A 748 -2.57 -3.74 -26.06
CA THR A 748 -1.63 -3.06 -26.96
C THR A 748 -0.47 -2.56 -26.12
N THR A 749 0.75 -2.98 -26.44
CA THR A 749 1.98 -2.50 -25.78
C THR A 749 2.86 -1.83 -26.81
N LYS A 750 3.37 -0.64 -26.49
CA LYS A 750 4.39 0.05 -27.27
C LYS A 750 5.65 0.20 -26.42
N ASN A 751 6.75 -0.36 -26.90
CA ASN A 751 8.06 -0.30 -26.25
C ASN A 751 8.85 0.88 -26.81
N ALA A 752 9.81 1.43 -26.05
CA ALA A 752 10.71 2.44 -26.59
C ALA A 752 11.49 1.91 -27.79
N LEU A 753 11.82 2.77 -28.74
CA LEU A 753 12.62 2.40 -29.90
C LEU A 753 13.97 1.80 -29.49
N HIS A 754 14.29 0.60 -29.97
CA HIS A 754 15.53 -0.13 -29.59
C HIS A 754 16.73 0.16 -30.48
N THR A 755 16.52 0.48 -31.77
CA THR A 755 17.61 0.61 -32.75
C THR A 755 17.97 2.05 -33.06
N ASN A 756 19.29 2.29 -33.19
CA ASN A 756 19.88 3.60 -33.51
C ASN A 756 19.34 4.75 -32.63
N ILE A 757 18.95 4.45 -31.39
CA ILE A 757 18.10 5.27 -30.51
C ILE A 757 18.42 6.76 -30.61
N ARG A 758 19.68 7.15 -30.36
CA ARG A 758 20.14 8.56 -30.34
C ARG A 758 20.13 9.23 -31.72
N ALA A 759 20.27 8.49 -32.81
CA ALA A 759 20.17 9.03 -34.17
C ALA A 759 18.71 9.19 -34.63
N SER A 760 17.81 8.35 -34.10
CA SER A 760 16.38 8.34 -34.43
C SER A 760 15.59 9.49 -33.79
N TYR A 761 16.05 10.04 -32.66
CA TYR A 761 15.48 11.27 -32.10
C TYR A 761 15.91 12.50 -32.92
N PRO A 762 15.02 13.48 -33.14
CA PRO A 762 15.36 14.71 -33.86
C PRO A 762 16.29 15.60 -33.01
N VAL A 763 17.05 16.49 -33.65
CA VAL A 763 18.09 17.31 -32.98
C VAL A 763 17.49 18.27 -31.93
N ASP A 764 16.24 18.68 -32.13
CA ASP A 764 15.43 19.54 -31.24
C ASP A 764 14.58 18.74 -30.22
N TRP A 765 14.86 17.45 -30.02
CA TRP A 765 14.14 16.59 -29.06
C TRP A 765 14.06 17.24 -27.67
N ASP A 766 12.88 17.19 -27.05
CA ASP A 766 12.59 17.76 -25.73
C ASP A 766 13.23 16.99 -24.55
N GLY A 767 13.92 15.89 -24.83
CA GLY A 767 14.54 15.03 -23.81
C GLY A 767 13.58 14.14 -23.03
N ARG A 768 12.29 14.11 -23.39
CA ARG A 768 11.19 13.51 -22.59
C ARG A 768 10.15 12.74 -23.39
N THR A 769 9.86 13.18 -24.61
CA THR A 769 8.99 12.50 -25.57
C THR A 769 9.62 11.17 -25.95
N LEU A 770 8.82 10.10 -25.94
CA LEU A 770 9.27 8.74 -26.25
C LEU A 770 8.95 8.40 -27.70
N LEU A 771 9.95 8.00 -28.48
CA LEU A 771 9.75 7.29 -29.74
C LEU A 771 9.59 5.80 -29.45
N PHE A 772 8.66 5.17 -30.16
CA PHE A 772 8.34 3.74 -30.02
C PHE A 772 8.86 2.96 -31.22
N ASP A 773 9.03 1.64 -31.06
CA ASP A 773 9.25 0.75 -32.20
C ASP A 773 8.08 0.83 -33.21
N PRO A 774 8.30 0.47 -34.49
CA PRO A 774 7.21 0.23 -35.44
C PRO A 774 6.27 -0.90 -34.96
N ASP A 775 5.02 -0.87 -35.44
CA ASP A 775 4.05 -1.94 -35.14
C ASP A 775 4.39 -3.24 -35.91
N ALA A 776 4.02 -4.39 -35.35
CA ALA A 776 4.35 -5.71 -35.91
C ALA A 776 3.88 -5.89 -37.38
N PRO A 777 4.76 -6.34 -38.29
CA PRO A 777 4.38 -6.67 -39.66
C PRO A 777 3.52 -7.94 -39.72
N ALA A 778 2.82 -8.16 -40.83
CA ALA A 778 1.93 -9.31 -41.01
C ALA A 778 2.63 -10.68 -40.84
N ASN A 779 3.94 -10.75 -41.10
CA ASN A 779 4.76 -11.95 -40.93
C ASN A 779 5.48 -12.04 -39.57
N TYR A 780 5.13 -11.23 -38.56
CA TYR A 780 5.85 -11.14 -37.28
C TYR A 780 6.18 -12.49 -36.63
N TRP A 781 5.26 -13.47 -36.68
CA TRP A 781 5.48 -14.79 -36.08
C TRP A 781 6.49 -15.69 -36.82
N SER A 782 6.80 -15.40 -38.09
CA SER A 782 7.87 -16.10 -38.83
C SER A 782 9.24 -15.44 -38.70
N LEU A 783 9.32 -14.26 -38.08
CA LEU A 783 10.58 -13.58 -37.79
C LEU A 783 11.37 -14.30 -36.68
N SER A 784 12.71 -14.27 -36.79
CA SER A 784 13.59 -14.71 -35.70
C SER A 784 13.39 -13.87 -34.43
N GLY A 785 13.84 -14.37 -33.27
CA GLY A 785 13.69 -13.64 -32.01
C GLY A 785 14.34 -12.25 -32.02
N THR A 786 15.51 -12.11 -32.64
CA THR A 786 16.20 -10.82 -32.80
C THR A 786 15.50 -9.88 -33.77
N GLN A 787 14.85 -10.39 -34.82
CA GLN A 787 14.02 -9.58 -35.71
C GLN A 787 12.70 -9.16 -35.05
N ARG A 788 12.08 -10.01 -34.22
CA ARG A 788 10.86 -9.67 -33.46
C ARG A 788 11.08 -8.57 -32.43
N ALA A 789 12.29 -8.46 -31.87
CA ALA A 789 12.65 -7.41 -30.92
C ALA A 789 12.70 -5.99 -31.52
N LEU A 790 12.60 -5.86 -32.85
CA LEU A 790 12.58 -4.56 -33.56
C LEU A 790 11.18 -3.96 -33.74
N TYR A 791 10.14 -4.63 -33.24
CA TYR A 791 8.75 -4.23 -33.42
C TYR A 791 7.97 -4.35 -32.11
N ASN A 792 6.96 -3.49 -31.93
CA ASN A 792 5.94 -3.68 -30.92
C ASN A 792 5.24 -5.04 -31.15
N PRO A 793 4.90 -5.79 -30.09
CA PRO A 793 4.18 -7.06 -30.25
C PRO A 793 2.79 -6.84 -30.88
N PRO A 794 2.27 -7.80 -31.67
CA PRO A 794 0.92 -7.75 -32.21
C PRO A 794 -0.14 -7.49 -31.14
N ILE A 795 -1.24 -6.85 -31.53
CA ILE A 795 -2.40 -6.64 -30.63
C ILE A 795 -2.98 -8.00 -30.25
N LEU A 796 -3.00 -8.30 -28.96
CA LEU A 796 -3.72 -9.44 -28.40
C LEU A 796 -5.17 -9.02 -28.22
N ASP A 797 -6.13 -9.64 -28.91
CA ASP A 797 -7.58 -9.44 -28.73
C ASP A 797 -8.22 -10.82 -28.59
N GLN A 798 -8.68 -11.15 -27.39
CA GLN A 798 -9.19 -12.48 -27.04
C GLN A 798 -10.57 -12.43 -26.40
N ARG A 799 -11.28 -13.54 -26.52
CA ARG A 799 -12.61 -13.75 -25.94
C ARG A 799 -12.62 -15.06 -25.17
N VAL A 800 -13.06 -15.00 -23.93
CA VAL A 800 -13.10 -16.15 -23.01
C VAL A 800 -14.50 -16.23 -22.39
N SER A 801 -15.00 -17.44 -22.14
CA SER A 801 -16.20 -17.62 -21.32
C SER A 801 -15.88 -18.49 -20.12
N THR A 802 -16.29 -18.04 -18.94
CA THR A 802 -16.10 -18.74 -17.68
C THR A 802 -17.45 -19.09 -17.06
N ASN A 803 -17.52 -20.27 -16.44
CA ASN A 803 -18.73 -20.77 -15.78
C ASN A 803 -18.45 -20.97 -14.29
N THR A 804 -19.48 -20.90 -13.46
CA THR A 804 -19.40 -21.16 -12.01
C THR A 804 -20.68 -21.81 -11.54
N TYR A 805 -20.54 -22.89 -10.79
CA TYR A 805 -21.64 -23.68 -10.23
C TYR A 805 -21.28 -24.05 -8.79
N GLY A 806 -22.11 -23.66 -7.82
CA GLY A 806 -21.89 -23.96 -6.42
C GLY A 806 -23.19 -24.34 -5.72
N GLY A 807 -23.06 -25.12 -4.66
CA GLY A 807 -24.18 -25.58 -3.86
C GLY A 807 -23.79 -25.73 -2.39
N ILE A 808 -24.77 -25.55 -1.50
CA ILE A 808 -24.65 -25.80 -0.06
C ILE A 808 -25.85 -26.65 0.34
N ILE A 809 -25.60 -27.75 1.02
CA ILE A 809 -26.62 -28.64 1.61
C ILE A 809 -26.47 -28.55 3.12
N ASN A 810 -27.47 -27.98 3.79
CA ASN A 810 -27.52 -27.90 5.25
C ASN A 810 -28.23 -29.14 5.78
N ALA A 811 -27.46 -30.09 6.31
CA ALA A 811 -27.96 -31.34 6.88
C ALA A 811 -28.69 -31.09 8.22
N THR A 812 -28.17 -30.15 9.02
CA THR A 812 -28.82 -29.62 10.23
C THR A 812 -28.79 -28.08 10.20
N LYS A 813 -29.23 -27.41 11.28
CA LYS A 813 -29.08 -25.96 11.43
C LYS A 813 -27.63 -25.51 11.61
N TRP A 814 -26.74 -26.41 12.03
CA TRP A 814 -25.36 -26.14 12.42
C TRP A 814 -24.32 -26.97 11.63
N LEU A 815 -24.75 -27.93 10.82
CA LEU A 815 -23.88 -28.79 10.01
C LEU A 815 -24.36 -28.83 8.57
N GLY A 816 -23.46 -28.55 7.63
CA GLY A 816 -23.73 -28.63 6.20
C GLY A 816 -22.48 -29.00 5.39
N GLY A 817 -22.68 -29.33 4.12
CA GLY A 817 -21.62 -29.49 3.12
C GLY A 817 -21.75 -28.43 2.04
N PHE A 818 -20.64 -27.97 1.48
CA PHE A 818 -20.63 -27.14 0.28
C PHE A 818 -19.73 -27.75 -0.80
N TYR A 819 -20.08 -27.44 -2.05
CA TYR A 819 -19.29 -27.71 -3.24
C TYR A 819 -19.34 -26.49 -4.15
N ASN A 820 -18.22 -26.15 -4.78
CA ASN A 820 -18.12 -25.09 -5.76
C ASN A 820 -17.15 -25.50 -6.86
N TYR A 821 -17.58 -25.34 -8.11
CA TYR A 821 -16.75 -25.39 -9.30
C TYR A 821 -16.74 -24.00 -9.93
N ALA A 822 -15.56 -23.46 -10.20
CA ALA A 822 -15.43 -22.13 -10.78
C ALA A 822 -14.27 -22.04 -11.78
N GLN A 823 -14.49 -21.25 -12.83
CA GLN A 823 -13.49 -20.91 -13.82
C GLN A 823 -13.07 -19.44 -13.67
N THR A 824 -11.82 -19.16 -14.01
CA THR A 824 -11.28 -17.81 -14.18
C THR A 824 -10.21 -17.83 -15.27
N PHE A 825 -9.69 -16.67 -15.65
CA PHE A 825 -8.50 -16.57 -16.50
C PHE A 825 -7.64 -15.39 -16.07
N ASP A 826 -6.35 -15.42 -16.39
CA ASP A 826 -5.45 -14.34 -16.02
C ASP A 826 -5.39 -13.23 -17.10
N THR A 827 -5.79 -12.02 -16.72
CA THR A 827 -5.65 -10.80 -17.53
C THR A 827 -4.35 -10.04 -17.25
N SER A 828 -3.52 -10.52 -16.30
CA SER A 828 -2.38 -9.77 -15.78
C SER A 828 -1.09 -9.94 -16.60
N ARG A 829 -0.93 -11.04 -17.36
CA ARG A 829 0.32 -11.32 -18.08
C ARG A 829 0.10 -11.71 -19.55
N SER A 830 0.56 -10.85 -20.46
CA SER A 830 0.99 -11.28 -21.79
C SER A 830 2.36 -11.95 -21.62
N VAL A 831 2.36 -13.28 -21.43
CA VAL A 831 3.60 -14.05 -21.32
C VAL A 831 4.03 -14.47 -22.73
N LEU A 832 5.30 -14.30 -23.08
CA LEU A 832 5.88 -14.93 -24.26
C LEU A 832 6.31 -16.35 -23.89
N ALA A 833 5.87 -17.35 -24.66
CA ALA A 833 6.39 -18.71 -24.62
C ALA A 833 7.86 -18.73 -25.07
N ILE A 834 8.55 -19.85 -24.84
CA ILE A 834 9.98 -20.01 -25.20
C ILE A 834 10.22 -19.92 -26.73
N ASN A 835 9.23 -20.27 -27.55
CA ASN A 835 9.27 -20.05 -29.02
C ASN A 835 8.94 -18.58 -29.42
N GLY A 836 8.73 -17.71 -28.44
CA GLY A 836 8.36 -16.31 -28.59
C GLY A 836 6.92 -16.07 -29.06
N ASN A 837 6.06 -17.08 -29.05
CA ASN A 837 4.62 -16.87 -29.27
C ASN A 837 4.02 -16.23 -28.00
N VAL A 838 3.03 -15.35 -28.13
CA VAL A 838 2.27 -14.91 -26.95
C VAL A 838 1.42 -16.09 -26.45
N LEU A 839 1.60 -16.48 -25.19
CA LEU A 839 0.73 -17.43 -24.53
C LEU A 839 -0.67 -16.82 -24.43
N GLU A 840 -1.63 -17.54 -24.98
CA GLU A 840 -3.04 -17.21 -24.86
C GLU A 840 -3.48 -17.30 -23.39
N PRO A 841 -4.20 -16.31 -22.85
CA PRO A 841 -4.97 -16.42 -21.62
C PRO A 841 -5.70 -17.76 -21.44
N THR A 842 -5.08 -18.64 -20.65
CA THR A 842 -5.63 -19.96 -20.32
C THR A 842 -6.76 -19.83 -19.29
N VAL A 843 -7.83 -20.58 -19.50
CA VAL A 843 -8.88 -20.75 -18.48
C VAL A 843 -8.34 -21.66 -17.40
N SER A 844 -8.19 -21.12 -16.19
CA SER A 844 -7.95 -21.90 -15.00
C SER A 844 -9.27 -22.36 -14.41
N LEU A 845 -9.31 -23.61 -13.99
CA LEU A 845 -10.45 -24.22 -13.31
C LEU A 845 -10.05 -24.58 -11.88
N GLY A 846 -10.99 -24.42 -10.96
CA GLY A 846 -10.82 -24.80 -9.57
C GLY A 846 -12.13 -25.36 -9.03
N TRP A 847 -12.02 -26.26 -8.07
CA TRP A 847 -13.13 -26.69 -7.25
C TRP A 847 -12.74 -26.62 -5.77
N ASP A 848 -13.68 -26.19 -4.94
CA ASP A 848 -13.57 -26.21 -3.48
C ASP A 848 -14.76 -27.00 -2.94
N ALA A 849 -14.51 -27.91 -2.01
CA ALA A 849 -15.53 -28.65 -1.28
C ALA A 849 -15.18 -28.67 0.21
N GLY A 850 -16.20 -28.77 1.08
CA GLY A 850 -15.94 -28.87 2.51
C GLY A 850 -17.19 -28.94 3.37
N ILE A 851 -16.96 -29.16 4.66
CA ILE A 851 -18.00 -29.18 5.69
C ILE A 851 -18.06 -27.78 6.34
N ARG A 852 -19.28 -27.29 6.58
CA ARG A 852 -19.56 -26.10 7.38
C ARG A 852 -20.10 -26.52 8.73
N VAL A 853 -19.50 -25.99 9.79
CA VAL A 853 -20.03 -26.01 11.15
C VAL A 853 -20.40 -24.56 11.48
N SER A 854 -21.61 -24.32 11.98
CA SER A 854 -22.23 -22.98 12.17
C SER A 854 -22.68 -22.77 13.60
#